data_AF-A0A1Y5HS69-F1
#
_entry.id   AF-A0A1Y5HS69-F1
#
_cell.length_a   1.000
_cell.length_b   1.000
_cell.length_c   1.000
_cell.angle_alpha   90.00
_cell.angle_beta   90.00
_cell.angle_gamma   90.00
#
_symmetry.space_group_name_H-M   'P 1'
#
loop_
_entity.id
_entity.type
_entity.pdbx_description
1 polymer ?
#
loop_
_entity_poly.entity_id
_entity_poly.type
_entity_poly.pdbx_seq_one_letter_code
_entity_poly.pdbx_strand_id
1 'polypeptide(L)'
;MSLKTHVLPIFLSIFLLSACSGNSSSSSSTIPDTLNVVLGVVDNGYASSMDVQGVAVTTNGKLMLDEETGALSGVRTTTDKRGRFALALDAGDPNAIVMFASAKDDSKVQCQLPAGCTVGTETVAFGDDFFPELFFDYRENIYQDDNDADDDYVESRALWSAAIDVANKGQFISINNITGMAAYFGFSTYVSDESGQCDAQSCESTTQADGYFSKYGIVKANTQVSNLIGISDILSVEPANLFNLNTISATTSANLQASIRYGALLAALQKIQLEYDNVLTDKDQRRFRYMLNQQFAQNRGQLYQKDAPIEQVLTQEIWYGLAQELLQQASDYYTQHNQVLPVEVGSVITQFQQQRQFLTAGELTAAVPTISADMVDEYHSAIDFTKAMINHLLNLANEFSNPEYQQKAKAYEQQLVDIGNDVSPALDAITVSLLDVYVYYLSCMHEVCDSANAWHQYNAGFDKANKTLLLKYSDAPGDELKLSQSVVDLITNDDIDNPTESTVIDFIIEGRLKGTDLVVNTDFSEGKVEKPSIRISYYEIVSELQPDAALATLNPSMPSANQINSRSYDFNFPSLEVLYAPKDKPENEQTIIGSFSWLLLGVNDIRNSNAGTRYNLNNISVVLNMSGAELGMDGDEVLRDNLVVSAVGSAYNSSNYYPDTIFPKSTNYFVPRDGFEFEASSGIDILETSIVDYTFPQVDSEGVPLVGSIVEGQVVAGKGIAVKILRFDYLHSGSGLFIAYPQSSDGKFLGLVCTITLQDEVYFEQGAITRPADTSGADPANIFNCIGQSYYEGSGGVNDLVKELWKIEPDVIRAVNVRGEGVYYADLPTVGADDNKQLVDFSAAPVRYTGTMQAPAMLGIDNLRLQIRPQLISSDNTKKLAEVAIDLNLIRPTKASINVGLFVAYNPVQILNTEDGLPIVASGDDVESYYIAYKTDQDGNEIGNLIINWYGAQLVDGGDGSQYLQDYDPSNPAPKEDFLFNIGSDVSYGAKDSTAGYTRCGLINPDLDSERECEGVAYLTFRGFVTGTVREERDGVYVARYIDGSWQVIGN
;
A
#
# COMPACT_ATOMS: atom_id res chain seq x y z
N MET A 1 -26.61 10.88 -38.40
CA MET A 1 -26.37 11.97 -37.44
C MET A 1 -25.68 11.30 -36.25
N SER A 2 -24.37 11.05 -36.37
CA SER A 2 -23.26 11.78 -35.70
C SER A 2 -23.33 11.62 -34.19
N LEU A 3 -22.41 11.03 -33.42
CA LEU A 3 -20.95 10.82 -33.49
C LEU A 3 -20.61 9.41 -32.96
N LYS A 4 -19.76 8.61 -33.62
CA LYS A 4 -18.33 8.35 -33.33
C LYS A 4 -18.04 7.97 -31.86
N THR A 5 -17.87 6.67 -31.61
CA THR A 5 -17.29 6.10 -30.39
C THR A 5 -16.07 5.26 -30.78
N HIS A 6 -14.94 5.63 -30.18
CA HIS A 6 -13.64 4.99 -30.24
C HIS A 6 -13.49 4.08 -29.01
N VAL A 7 -13.16 2.81 -29.19
CA VAL A 7 -12.63 1.98 -28.11
C VAL A 7 -11.47 1.11 -28.64
N LEU A 8 -10.36 1.03 -27.87
CA LEU A 8 -9.52 -0.17 -27.70
C LEU A 8 -8.08 -0.30 -28.29
N PRO A 9 -7.21 0.71 -28.51
CA PRO A 9 -5.84 0.38 -28.04
C PRO A 9 -5.00 1.43 -27.31
N ILE A 10 -5.21 2.74 -27.42
CA ILE A 10 -4.24 3.73 -26.87
C ILE A 10 -4.85 4.79 -25.94
N PHE A 11 -6.18 4.79 -25.80
CA PHE A 11 -6.90 5.84 -25.05
C PHE A 11 -6.98 5.67 -23.52
N LEU A 12 -6.47 4.57 -22.95
CA LEU A 12 -6.52 4.38 -21.50
C LEU A 12 -5.53 5.25 -20.71
N SER A 13 -4.56 5.93 -21.34
CA SER A 13 -3.56 6.73 -20.62
C SER A 13 -3.96 8.19 -20.34
N ILE A 14 -4.85 8.80 -21.12
CA ILE A 14 -5.10 10.27 -21.05
C ILE A 14 -6.44 10.63 -20.38
N PHE A 15 -7.45 9.75 -20.38
CA PHE A 15 -8.74 10.03 -19.73
C PHE A 15 -8.83 9.62 -18.25
N LEU A 16 -7.90 8.81 -17.74
CA LEU A 16 -7.90 8.37 -16.34
C LEU A 16 -7.38 9.42 -15.34
N LEU A 17 -6.80 10.52 -15.83
CA LEU A 17 -6.24 11.61 -15.00
C LEU A 17 -7.27 12.70 -14.61
N SER A 18 -8.52 12.64 -15.07
CA SER A 18 -9.51 13.72 -14.84
C SER A 18 -10.78 13.31 -14.08
N ALA A 19 -10.77 12.22 -13.31
CA ALA A 19 -11.94 11.78 -12.52
C ALA A 19 -11.54 11.22 -11.14
N CYS A 20 -11.04 12.12 -10.29
CA CYS A 20 -10.73 11.86 -8.88
C CYS A 20 -11.98 12.03 -7.97
N SER A 21 -11.95 11.41 -6.77
CA SER A 21 -13.04 11.12 -5.81
C SER A 21 -13.70 9.79 -6.08
N GLY A 22 -13.95 8.84 -5.17
CA GLY A 22 -13.54 8.57 -3.79
C GLY A 22 -14.06 7.15 -3.38
N ASN A 23 -13.33 6.52 -2.46
CA ASN A 23 -13.54 5.37 -1.53
C ASN A 23 -13.55 3.88 -1.97
N SER A 24 -12.68 3.06 -1.30
CA SER A 24 -12.93 1.92 -0.36
C SER A 24 -12.24 0.52 -0.50
N SER A 25 -10.95 0.35 -0.12
CA SER A 25 -10.31 -0.87 0.48
C SER A 25 -9.82 -2.10 -0.33
N SER A 26 -8.54 -2.49 -0.14
CA SER A 26 -8.03 -3.75 0.49
C SER A 26 -6.49 -3.94 0.35
N SER A 27 -5.81 -4.42 1.40
CA SER A 27 -4.33 -4.54 1.62
C SER A 27 -3.82 -5.99 1.69
N SER A 28 -2.52 -6.23 1.40
CA SER A 28 -1.72 -7.34 1.96
C SER A 28 -0.21 -7.16 1.74
N SER A 29 0.63 -7.45 2.75
CA SER A 29 2.11 -7.42 2.70
C SER A 29 2.76 -8.71 3.24
N THR A 30 3.92 -9.11 2.71
CA THR A 30 4.73 -10.28 3.15
C THR A 30 6.17 -9.90 3.53
N ILE A 31 6.83 -10.73 4.36
CA ILE A 31 8.10 -10.46 5.10
C ILE A 31 9.34 -11.08 4.37
N PRO A 32 10.53 -10.42 4.31
CA PRO A 32 11.73 -10.92 3.61
C PRO A 32 12.73 -11.78 4.43
N ASP A 33 13.71 -12.38 3.73
CA ASP A 33 14.43 -13.65 4.05
C ASP A 33 15.90 -13.53 4.58
N THR A 34 16.40 -12.37 5.02
CA THR A 34 17.81 -12.23 5.51
C THR A 34 17.98 -11.37 6.77
N LEU A 35 18.31 -11.95 7.94
CA LEU A 35 18.36 -11.22 9.22
C LEU A 35 19.78 -11.12 9.87
N ASN A 36 20.21 -9.91 10.21
CA ASN A 36 21.32 -9.54 11.11
C ASN A 36 20.86 -9.42 12.57
N VAL A 37 21.48 -10.15 13.50
CA VAL A 37 21.16 -10.03 14.94
C VAL A 37 22.04 -8.96 15.59
N VAL A 38 21.40 -7.94 16.16
CA VAL A 38 22.00 -6.90 17.00
C VAL A 38 21.74 -7.23 18.47
N LEU A 39 22.73 -6.98 19.32
CA LEU A 39 22.65 -7.19 20.78
C LEU A 39 22.75 -5.83 21.47
N GLY A 40 22.19 -5.69 22.65
CA GLY A 40 22.29 -4.41 23.35
C GLY A 40 21.84 -4.41 24.79
N VAL A 41 21.90 -3.23 25.38
CA VAL A 41 21.41 -2.93 26.73
C VAL A 41 20.52 -1.71 26.71
N VAL A 42 19.51 -1.72 27.57
CA VAL A 42 18.71 -0.54 27.87
C VAL A 42 19.20 0.07 29.19
N ASP A 43 19.32 1.39 29.23
CA ASP A 43 19.94 2.18 30.30
C ASP A 43 21.40 1.73 30.55
N ASN A 44 21.80 1.50 31.81
CA ASN A 44 23.11 0.97 32.18
C ASN A 44 23.10 -0.55 32.42
N GLY A 45 22.17 -1.25 31.76
CA GLY A 45 21.79 -2.62 32.10
C GLY A 45 20.94 -2.62 33.37
N TYR A 46 19.99 -3.55 33.49
CA TYR A 46 19.00 -3.65 34.57
C TYR A 46 17.74 -2.77 34.43
N ALA A 47 17.42 -2.34 33.20
CA ALA A 47 16.07 -1.96 32.81
C ALA A 47 15.30 -3.18 32.27
N SER A 48 14.60 -3.91 33.13
CA SER A 48 13.96 -5.20 32.79
C SER A 48 12.53 -5.06 32.28
N SER A 49 12.08 -6.02 31.46
CA SER A 49 10.74 -6.04 30.85
C SER A 49 10.43 -4.80 29.99
N MET A 50 11.45 -4.12 29.45
CA MET A 50 11.25 -3.02 28.50
C MET A 50 10.91 -3.59 27.11
N ASP A 51 9.98 -2.98 26.39
CA ASP A 51 9.71 -3.27 24.99
C ASP A 51 10.74 -2.56 24.12
N VAL A 52 11.45 -3.29 23.27
CA VAL A 52 12.46 -2.72 22.38
C VAL A 52 12.02 -2.93 20.95
N GLN A 53 11.89 -1.85 20.19
CA GLN A 53 11.52 -1.86 18.78
C GLN A 53 12.63 -1.27 17.92
N GLY A 54 13.01 -1.95 16.85
CA GLY A 54 13.87 -1.40 15.78
C GLY A 54 13.04 -1.04 14.57
N VAL A 55 13.07 0.24 14.17
CA VAL A 55 12.29 0.80 13.07
C VAL A 55 13.24 1.26 11.98
N ALA A 56 13.04 0.76 10.76
CA ALA A 56 13.81 1.21 9.60
C ALA A 56 13.43 2.66 9.25
N VAL A 57 14.43 3.43 8.83
CA VAL A 57 14.24 4.74 8.21
C VAL A 57 13.94 4.48 6.73
N THR A 58 12.86 5.02 6.19
CA THR A 58 12.51 4.89 4.77
C THR A 58 13.52 5.65 3.92
N THR A 59 13.50 5.43 2.60
CA THR A 59 14.33 6.20 1.66
C THR A 59 14.12 7.70 1.78
N ASN A 60 12.92 8.13 2.20
CA ASN A 60 12.57 9.54 2.40
C ASN A 60 13.05 10.11 3.75
N GLY A 61 13.78 9.32 4.54
CA GLY A 61 14.26 9.71 5.87
C GLY A 61 13.19 9.67 6.97
N LYS A 62 12.01 9.10 6.72
CA LYS A 62 10.94 8.95 7.72
C LYS A 62 11.05 7.62 8.45
N LEU A 63 10.44 7.50 9.63
CA LEU A 63 10.30 6.19 10.27
C LEU A 63 9.24 5.38 9.54
N MET A 64 9.50 4.10 9.32
CA MET A 64 8.53 3.21 8.67
C MET A 64 7.28 3.06 9.53
N LEU A 65 6.11 3.23 8.90
CA LEU A 65 4.80 3.06 9.53
C LEU A 65 4.11 1.80 9.00
N ASP A 66 3.24 1.25 9.82
CA ASP A 66 2.37 0.14 9.50
C ASP A 66 1.16 0.68 8.73
N GLU A 67 0.91 0.17 7.53
CA GLU A 67 -0.09 0.72 6.62
C GLU A 67 -1.53 0.58 7.15
N GLU A 68 -1.80 -0.33 8.09
CA GLU A 68 -3.15 -0.58 8.61
C GLU A 68 -3.43 0.17 9.91
N THR A 69 -2.41 0.34 10.74
CA THR A 69 -2.55 0.92 12.08
C THR A 69 -1.99 2.34 12.20
N GLY A 70 -1.20 2.80 11.22
CA GLY A 70 -0.47 4.07 11.30
C GLY A 70 0.62 4.09 12.39
N ALA A 71 0.87 2.97 13.07
CA ALA A 71 1.87 2.85 14.12
C ALA A 71 3.27 2.61 13.54
N LEU A 72 4.32 2.76 14.34
CA LEU A 72 5.69 2.41 13.91
C LEU A 72 5.78 0.93 13.52
N SER A 73 6.16 0.68 12.27
CA SER A 73 6.40 -0.66 11.73
C SER A 73 7.86 -1.05 11.96
N GLY A 74 8.08 -2.11 12.72
CA GLY A 74 9.43 -2.52 13.08
C GLY A 74 9.46 -3.77 13.94
N VAL A 75 10.62 -4.41 14.00
CA VAL A 75 10.83 -5.64 14.75
C VAL A 75 10.86 -5.32 16.24
N ARG A 76 10.16 -6.12 17.06
CA ARG A 76 10.05 -5.94 18.52
C ARG A 76 10.68 -7.10 19.28
N THR A 77 11.18 -6.80 20.48
CA THR A 77 11.69 -7.75 21.46
C THR A 77 11.49 -7.18 22.86
N THR A 78 11.82 -7.94 23.91
CA THR A 78 11.79 -7.43 25.28
C THR A 78 13.12 -7.64 25.99
N THR A 79 13.45 -6.75 26.93
CA THR A 79 14.69 -6.89 27.70
C THR A 79 14.59 -7.97 28.77
N ASP A 80 15.71 -8.66 29.01
CA ASP A 80 15.83 -9.59 30.13
C ASP A 80 16.00 -8.87 31.48
N LYS A 81 16.16 -9.63 32.57
CA LYS A 81 16.38 -9.08 33.93
C LYS A 81 17.64 -8.24 34.08
N ARG A 82 18.57 -8.32 33.12
CA ARG A 82 19.81 -7.53 33.08
C ARG A 82 19.69 -6.39 32.07
N GLY A 83 18.48 -6.09 31.58
CA GLY A 83 18.22 -5.06 30.59
C GLY A 83 18.80 -5.37 29.20
N ARG A 84 19.14 -6.63 28.91
CA ARG A 84 19.74 -7.02 27.64
C ARG A 84 18.66 -7.41 26.64
N PHE A 85 18.88 -7.04 25.37
CA PHE A 85 18.01 -7.44 24.27
C PHE A 85 18.82 -8.05 23.12
N ALA A 86 18.12 -8.81 22.29
CA ALA A 86 18.58 -9.27 20.99
C ALA A 86 17.47 -9.02 19.97
N LEU A 87 17.81 -8.36 18.87
CA LEU A 87 16.87 -7.99 17.81
C LEU A 87 17.42 -8.47 16.47
N ALA A 88 16.58 -9.12 15.68
CA ALA A 88 16.91 -9.52 14.32
C ALA A 88 16.43 -8.42 13.36
N LEU A 89 17.35 -7.72 12.73
CA LEU A 89 17.13 -6.64 11.76
C LEU A 89 17.51 -7.13 10.37
N ASP A 90 16.89 -6.64 9.30
CA ASP A 90 17.24 -7.09 7.95
C ASP A 90 18.71 -6.74 7.62
N ALA A 91 19.45 -7.75 7.16
CA ALA A 91 20.87 -7.61 6.81
C ALA A 91 21.09 -6.92 5.46
N GLY A 92 20.08 -6.93 4.60
CA GLY A 92 20.08 -6.33 3.28
C GLY A 92 19.56 -4.90 3.26
N ASP A 93 19.00 -4.39 4.37
CA ASP A 93 18.45 -3.04 4.44
C ASP A 93 19.59 -2.02 4.48
N PRO A 94 19.82 -1.23 3.41
CA PRO A 94 20.85 -0.20 3.42
C PRO A 94 20.40 1.00 4.26
N ASN A 95 19.21 1.02 4.84
CA ASN A 95 18.70 2.18 5.53
C ASN A 95 19.18 2.29 6.98
N ALA A 96 19.12 3.52 7.51
CA ALA A 96 19.34 3.78 8.92
C ALA A 96 18.24 3.15 9.77
N ILE A 97 18.52 2.86 11.04
CA ILE A 97 17.56 2.24 11.95
C ILE A 97 17.49 3.07 13.23
N VAL A 98 16.27 3.32 13.70
CA VAL A 98 16.02 3.95 14.98
C VAL A 98 15.44 2.92 15.93
N MET A 99 16.15 2.69 17.03
CA MET A 99 15.72 1.82 18.10
C MET A 99 14.98 2.63 19.16
N PHE A 100 13.88 2.08 19.65
CA PHE A 100 13.08 2.61 20.74
C PHE A 100 13.00 1.59 21.86
N ALA A 101 13.14 2.01 23.11
CA ALA A 101 12.88 1.21 24.29
C ALA A 101 11.77 1.88 25.09
N SER A 102 10.60 1.23 25.20
CA SER A 102 9.42 1.72 25.91
C SER A 102 9.09 0.86 27.14
N ALA A 103 8.51 1.48 28.16
CA ALA A 103 8.10 0.79 29.38
C ALA A 103 6.70 0.16 29.26
N LYS A 104 6.52 -1.03 29.83
CA LYS A 104 5.25 -1.74 30.06
C LYS A 104 4.91 -1.71 31.55
N ASP A 105 3.71 -2.17 31.91
CA ASP A 105 3.23 -2.18 33.31
C ASP A 105 4.16 -2.93 34.28
N ASP A 106 4.91 -3.92 33.77
CA ASP A 106 5.85 -4.73 34.54
C ASP A 106 7.31 -4.30 34.39
N SER A 107 7.59 -3.25 33.60
CA SER A 107 8.94 -2.75 33.41
C SER A 107 9.53 -2.19 34.69
N LYS A 108 10.82 -2.40 34.89
CA LYS A 108 11.54 -1.92 36.07
C LYS A 108 12.88 -1.35 35.69
N VAL A 109 13.27 -0.27 36.36
CA VAL A 109 14.58 0.36 36.26
C VAL A 109 15.24 0.33 37.62
N GLN A 110 16.54 0.04 37.66
CA GLN A 110 17.29 -0.03 38.90
C GLN A 110 17.70 1.36 39.40
N CYS A 111 17.58 1.59 40.71
CA CYS A 111 18.08 2.81 41.35
C CYS A 111 19.62 2.86 41.36
N GLN A 112 20.18 3.88 40.69
CA GLN A 112 21.63 4.11 40.59
C GLN A 112 22.18 5.12 41.60
N LEU A 113 21.32 5.71 42.43
CA LEU A 113 21.70 6.72 43.42
C LEU A 113 22.11 6.03 44.73
N PRO A 114 23.37 6.18 45.22
CA PRO A 114 23.81 5.54 46.46
C PRO A 114 23.03 5.97 47.71
N ALA A 115 22.47 7.18 47.71
CA ALA A 115 21.59 7.69 48.77
C ALA A 115 20.14 7.15 48.68
N GLY A 116 19.81 6.40 47.62
CA GLY A 116 18.45 5.98 47.28
C GLY A 116 17.77 6.91 46.28
N CYS A 117 16.75 6.39 45.59
CA CYS A 117 15.96 7.10 44.59
C CYS A 117 14.59 7.43 45.18
N THR A 118 14.25 8.72 45.24
CA THR A 118 12.91 9.15 45.64
C THR A 118 12.00 9.15 44.40
N VAL A 119 10.98 8.30 44.40
CA VAL A 119 10.00 8.15 43.33
C VAL A 119 8.62 8.48 43.92
N GLY A 120 8.10 9.67 43.62
CA GLY A 120 6.93 10.19 44.28
C GLY A 120 7.17 10.36 45.79
N THR A 121 6.47 9.59 46.62
CA THR A 121 6.62 9.60 48.08
C THR A 121 7.48 8.46 48.63
N GLU A 122 7.90 7.52 47.78
CA GLU A 122 8.67 6.35 48.20
C GLU A 122 10.17 6.57 47.96
N THR A 123 11.01 5.99 48.84
CA THR A 123 12.46 5.98 48.67
C THR A 123 12.93 4.56 48.43
N VAL A 124 13.45 4.33 47.23
CA VAL A 124 13.97 3.05 46.74
C VAL A 124 15.45 2.97 47.08
N ALA A 125 15.91 1.84 47.62
CA ALA A 125 17.32 1.70 48.01
C ALA A 125 18.25 1.59 46.80
N PHE A 126 19.53 1.89 47.00
CA PHE A 126 20.56 1.74 45.98
C PHE A 126 20.65 0.28 45.51
N GLY A 127 20.48 0.03 44.20
CA GLY A 127 20.44 -1.31 43.62
C GLY A 127 19.08 -1.99 43.62
N ASP A 128 18.07 -1.42 44.27
CA ASP A 128 16.70 -1.92 44.19
C ASP A 128 15.98 -1.36 42.95
N ASP A 129 15.03 -2.14 42.45
CA ASP A 129 14.26 -1.84 41.26
C ASP A 129 13.00 -1.02 41.60
N PHE A 130 12.67 -0.07 40.73
CA PHE A 130 11.41 0.67 40.77
C PHE A 130 10.74 0.70 39.41
N PHE A 131 9.43 0.92 39.40
CA PHE A 131 8.70 1.09 38.15
C PHE A 131 9.02 2.48 37.59
N PRO A 132 9.54 2.59 36.35
CA PRO A 132 9.68 3.90 35.71
C PRO A 132 8.28 4.51 35.59
N GLU A 133 8.08 5.73 36.09
CA GLU A 133 6.77 6.38 35.98
C GLU A 133 6.44 6.70 34.52
N LEU A 134 5.16 6.60 34.16
CA LEU A 134 4.62 6.94 32.84
C LEU A 134 4.95 8.40 32.50
N PHE A 135 5.36 8.64 31.25
CA PHE A 135 5.60 9.98 30.71
C PHE A 135 4.40 10.35 29.84
N PHE A 136 4.03 11.63 29.84
CA PHE A 136 3.03 12.15 28.91
C PHE A 136 3.79 13.05 27.95
N ASP A 137 3.84 12.65 26.68
CA ASP A 137 4.33 13.56 25.66
C ASP A 137 3.22 14.57 25.40
N TYR A 138 3.57 15.86 25.40
CA TYR A 138 2.57 16.90 25.27
C TYR A 138 2.07 16.98 23.83
N ARG A 139 0.76 16.80 23.65
CA ARG A 139 0.03 17.33 22.51
C ARG A 139 -0.50 18.70 22.91
N GLU A 140 -0.16 19.75 22.17
CA GLU A 140 -0.85 21.02 22.33
C GLU A 140 -2.30 20.80 21.89
N ASN A 141 -3.25 21.03 22.79
CA ASN A 141 -4.68 20.96 22.47
C ASN A 141 -5.05 22.26 21.76
N ILE A 142 -4.99 22.26 20.44
CA ILE A 142 -5.20 23.47 19.61
C ILE A 142 -6.70 23.68 19.32
N TYR A 143 -7.57 22.72 19.68
CA TYR A 143 -9.03 22.89 19.67
C TYR A 143 -9.53 23.54 20.95
N GLN A 144 -9.38 24.86 21.04
CA GLN A 144 -9.99 25.66 22.11
C GLN A 144 -11.46 25.99 21.79
N ASP A 145 -12.27 25.02 21.33
CA ASP A 145 -13.68 25.27 21.01
C ASP A 145 -14.70 24.41 21.75
N ASP A 146 -14.29 23.57 22.71
CA ASP A 146 -15.22 22.98 23.66
C ASP A 146 -14.85 23.32 25.10
N ASN A 147 -15.87 23.56 25.92
CA ASN A 147 -15.73 23.94 27.34
C ASN A 147 -15.22 22.79 28.24
N ASP A 148 -14.54 21.79 27.68
CA ASP A 148 -13.83 20.76 28.44
C ASP A 148 -12.37 21.21 28.66
N ALA A 149 -12.02 21.40 29.93
CA ALA A 149 -10.73 21.91 30.37
C ALA A 149 -9.64 20.81 30.45
N ASP A 150 -9.83 19.69 29.76
CA ASP A 150 -8.95 18.53 29.84
C ASP A 150 -8.09 18.47 28.57
N ASP A 151 -6.78 18.72 28.73
CA ASP A 151 -5.78 18.50 27.69
C ASP A 151 -5.73 17.01 27.30
N ASP A 152 -5.77 16.69 26.00
CA ASP A 152 -5.66 15.30 25.51
C ASP A 152 -4.21 14.81 25.62
N TYR A 153 -3.90 14.10 26.71
CA TYR A 153 -2.60 13.49 26.93
C TYR A 153 -2.54 12.09 26.28
N VAL A 154 -1.63 11.89 25.32
CA VAL A 154 -1.30 10.53 24.86
C VAL A 154 -0.38 9.89 25.90
N GLU A 155 -0.84 8.82 26.55
CA GLU A 155 0.01 7.98 27.41
C GLU A 155 1.18 7.40 26.60
N SER A 156 2.36 8.02 26.67
CA SER A 156 3.57 7.53 26.02
C SER A 156 4.52 6.93 27.06
N ARG A 157 4.55 5.60 27.12
CA ARG A 157 5.29 4.89 28.17
C ARG A 157 6.80 4.92 27.92
N ALA A 158 7.49 5.94 28.43
CA ALA A 158 8.94 6.12 28.56
C ALA A 158 9.81 5.56 27.40
N LEU A 159 10.03 6.37 26.35
CA LEU A 159 10.72 6.00 25.11
C LEU A 159 12.21 6.40 25.06
N TRP A 160 13.16 5.61 25.54
CA TRP A 160 14.58 5.85 25.20
C TRP A 160 14.82 5.50 23.72
N SER A 161 15.74 6.19 23.06
CA SER A 161 16.02 5.93 21.65
C SER A 161 17.50 5.91 21.34
N ALA A 162 17.86 5.25 20.24
CA ALA A 162 19.20 5.26 19.66
C ALA A 162 19.08 5.16 18.14
N ALA A 163 19.78 6.02 17.40
CA ALA A 163 19.81 5.98 15.95
C ALA A 163 21.15 5.41 15.46
N ILE A 164 21.08 4.45 14.52
CA ILE A 164 22.24 3.81 13.90
C ILE A 164 22.17 3.97 12.39
N ASP A 165 23.32 4.15 11.74
CA ASP A 165 23.44 4.36 10.30
C ASP A 165 23.30 3.06 9.50
N VAL A 166 23.84 1.94 10.02
CA VAL A 166 23.70 0.57 9.47
C VAL A 166 23.74 -0.46 10.60
N ALA A 167 22.90 -1.50 10.51
CA ALA A 167 22.95 -2.65 11.42
C ALA A 167 23.98 -3.70 10.97
N ASN A 168 25.03 -3.89 11.77
CA ASN A 168 26.04 -4.92 11.56
C ASN A 168 25.78 -6.18 12.41
N LYS A 169 26.12 -7.35 11.87
CA LYS A 169 25.98 -8.63 12.60
C LYS A 169 26.79 -8.62 13.90
N GLY A 170 26.12 -8.83 15.03
CA GLY A 170 26.74 -8.87 16.35
C GLY A 170 27.15 -7.51 16.92
N GLN A 171 26.68 -6.41 16.33
CA GLN A 171 26.86 -5.05 16.87
C GLN A 171 26.21 -4.94 18.26
N PHE A 172 26.88 -4.22 19.15
CA PHE A 172 26.37 -3.90 20.49
C PHE A 172 25.77 -2.48 20.48
N ILE A 173 24.56 -2.30 20.99
CA ILE A 173 23.86 -1.01 21.04
C ILE A 173 23.39 -0.68 22.47
N SER A 174 23.66 0.54 22.93
CA SER A 174 23.11 1.09 24.17
C SER A 174 21.94 2.04 23.90
N ILE A 175 20.77 1.75 24.46
CA ILE A 175 19.56 2.60 24.35
C ILE A 175 19.33 3.28 25.69
N ASN A 176 19.52 4.61 25.77
CA ASN A 176 19.42 5.37 27.01
C ASN A 176 19.15 6.87 26.75
N ASN A 177 19.16 7.71 27.79
CA ASN A 177 18.91 9.15 27.64
C ASN A 177 19.97 9.89 26.79
N ILE A 178 21.23 9.49 26.85
CA ILE A 178 22.33 10.11 26.09
C ILE A 178 22.22 9.75 24.61
N THR A 179 21.96 8.48 24.28
CA THR A 179 21.71 8.08 22.88
C THR A 179 20.40 8.65 22.35
N GLY A 180 19.42 8.91 23.23
CA GLY A 180 18.19 9.62 22.89
C GLY A 180 18.41 11.09 22.52
N MET A 181 19.31 11.79 23.22
CA MET A 181 19.73 13.15 22.85
C MET A 181 20.37 13.18 21.46
N ALA A 182 21.24 12.21 21.15
CA ALA A 182 21.87 12.09 19.84
C ALA A 182 20.86 11.77 18.73
N ALA A 183 19.94 10.82 18.97
CA ALA A 183 18.89 10.46 18.03
C ALA A 183 17.97 11.65 17.71
N TYR A 184 17.56 12.41 18.74
CA TYR A 184 16.75 13.62 18.55
C TYR A 184 17.52 14.70 17.78
N PHE A 185 18.79 14.93 18.11
CA PHE A 185 19.61 15.91 17.40
C PHE A 185 19.79 15.53 15.92
N GLY A 186 20.02 14.26 15.61
CA GLY A 186 20.12 13.74 14.24
C GLY A 186 18.82 13.79 13.43
N PHE A 187 17.66 13.88 14.10
CA PHE A 187 16.33 14.03 13.49
C PHE A 187 15.93 15.50 13.26
N SER A 188 16.41 16.38 14.14
CA SER A 188 15.98 17.79 14.22
C SER A 188 16.90 18.75 13.49
N THR A 189 17.88 18.33 12.68
CA THR A 189 18.86 19.28 12.13
C THR A 189 19.22 19.10 10.65
N TYR A 190 19.11 20.21 9.90
CA TYR A 190 19.97 20.50 8.75
C TYR A 190 21.37 20.80 9.29
N VAL A 191 22.25 19.81 9.32
CA VAL A 191 23.56 19.98 9.94
C VAL A 191 24.57 20.66 9.00
N SER A 192 24.20 21.81 8.42
CA SER A 192 25.09 22.65 7.61
C SER A 192 25.99 23.48 8.53
N ASP A 193 27.13 22.92 8.90
CA ASP A 193 28.30 23.68 9.35
C ASP A 193 29.53 22.77 9.35
N GLU A 194 30.47 23.09 8.47
CA GLU A 194 31.80 22.49 8.40
C GLU A 194 32.69 22.84 9.61
N SER A 195 32.16 23.44 10.68
CA SER A 195 33.00 23.80 11.83
C SER A 195 32.31 24.01 13.17
N GLY A 196 30.97 23.99 13.27
CA GLY A 196 30.28 24.39 14.51
C GLY A 196 30.59 25.83 14.95
N GLN A 197 31.18 26.67 14.09
CA GLN A 197 31.43 28.08 14.35
C GLN A 197 30.67 28.94 13.33
N CYS A 198 29.76 29.77 13.84
CA CYS A 198 29.10 30.78 13.04
C CYS A 198 29.77 32.14 13.27
N ASP A 199 30.06 32.86 12.18
CA ASP A 199 30.20 34.31 12.26
C ASP A 199 28.83 34.99 12.17
N ALA A 200 28.76 36.24 12.61
CA ALA A 200 27.51 36.97 12.79
C ALA A 200 26.78 37.34 11.47
N GLN A 201 27.31 36.97 10.30
CA GLN A 201 26.77 37.40 9.00
C GLN A 201 26.21 36.24 8.14
N SER A 202 26.47 34.97 8.49
CA SER A 202 26.02 33.81 7.71
C SER A 202 24.81 33.06 8.29
N CYS A 203 24.18 33.57 9.36
CA CYS A 203 23.14 32.85 10.12
C CYS A 203 21.69 33.01 9.61
N GLU A 204 21.44 33.70 8.50
CA GLU A 204 20.05 33.95 8.06
C GLU A 204 19.40 32.77 7.30
N SER A 205 20.11 31.66 7.04
CA SER A 205 19.55 30.44 6.41
C SER A 205 19.21 29.30 7.38
N THR A 206 19.28 29.51 8.70
CA THR A 206 19.36 28.43 9.71
C THR A 206 18.07 28.20 10.50
N THR A 207 16.89 28.25 9.87
CA THR A 207 15.69 27.68 10.50
C THR A 207 15.82 26.16 10.49
N GLN A 208 15.93 25.59 11.68
CA GLN A 208 15.84 24.18 11.96
C GLN A 208 14.54 23.65 11.33
N ALA A 209 14.63 22.70 10.38
CA ALA A 209 13.45 21.96 9.98
C ALA A 209 13.56 20.58 10.60
N ASP A 210 12.58 20.27 11.43
CA ASP A 210 12.40 18.94 11.96
C ASP A 210 11.86 18.02 10.86
N GLY A 211 12.12 16.71 10.97
CA GLY A 211 11.25 15.73 10.31
C GLY A 211 11.90 14.65 9.46
N TYR A 212 13.23 14.44 9.47
CA TYR A 212 13.81 13.27 8.79
C TYR A 212 15.19 12.86 9.33
N PHE A 213 15.52 11.58 9.18
CA PHE A 213 16.82 11.00 9.48
C PHE A 213 17.69 10.91 8.21
N SER A 214 18.98 11.21 8.34
CA SER A 214 20.00 10.87 7.35
C SER A 214 21.15 10.15 8.03
N LYS A 215 21.81 9.21 7.33
CA LYS A 215 23.01 8.52 7.87
C LYS A 215 24.08 9.51 8.32
N TYR A 216 24.32 10.54 7.51
CA TYR A 216 25.25 11.62 7.85
C TYR A 216 24.84 12.34 9.14
N GLY A 217 23.57 12.73 9.27
CA GLY A 217 23.02 13.36 10.47
C GLY A 217 23.15 12.47 11.71
N ILE A 218 22.88 11.17 11.59
CA ILE A 218 23.03 10.19 12.68
C ILE A 218 24.49 10.08 13.13
N VAL A 219 25.45 9.91 12.20
CA VAL A 219 26.88 9.82 12.55
C VAL A 219 27.38 11.14 13.14
N LYS A 220 27.00 12.28 12.56
CA LYS A 220 27.33 13.61 13.08
C LYS A 220 26.79 13.78 14.51
N ALA A 221 25.53 13.43 14.76
CA ALA A 221 24.91 13.58 16.07
C ALA A 221 25.51 12.63 17.14
N ASN A 222 25.73 11.37 16.79
CA ASN A 222 26.34 10.40 17.70
C ASN A 222 27.76 10.85 18.10
N THR A 223 28.58 11.28 17.14
CA THR A 223 29.95 11.72 17.42
C THR A 223 30.02 13.08 18.09
N GLN A 224 29.07 13.98 17.82
CA GLN A 224 28.90 15.25 18.53
C GLN A 224 28.71 15.01 20.04
N VAL A 225 27.74 14.16 20.41
CA VAL A 225 27.47 13.82 21.81
C VAL A 225 28.64 13.05 22.42
N SER A 226 29.26 12.14 21.67
CA SER A 226 30.43 11.37 22.11
C SER A 226 31.60 12.28 22.49
N ASN A 227 31.92 13.27 21.65
CA ASN A 227 32.99 14.24 21.89
C ASN A 227 32.64 15.22 23.01
N LEU A 228 31.37 15.61 23.14
CA LEU A 228 30.87 16.45 24.23
C LEU A 228 31.10 15.82 25.61
N ILE A 229 30.85 14.51 25.74
CA ILE A 229 30.96 13.81 27.02
C ILE A 229 32.29 13.11 27.24
N GLY A 230 33.14 13.02 26.21
CA GLY A 230 34.45 12.38 26.27
C GLY A 230 34.38 10.86 26.29
N ILE A 231 33.48 10.27 25.52
CA ILE A 231 33.35 8.83 25.28
C ILE A 231 33.69 8.57 23.81
N SER A 232 34.25 7.40 23.47
CA SER A 232 34.68 7.11 22.10
C SER A 232 33.52 6.78 21.16
N ASP A 233 32.51 6.09 21.68
CA ASP A 233 31.29 5.72 20.95
C ASP A 233 30.17 5.47 21.97
N ILE A 234 29.12 6.28 21.92
CA ILE A 234 27.98 6.20 22.84
C ILE A 234 27.05 5.01 22.56
N LEU A 235 27.13 4.39 21.36
CA LEU A 235 26.34 3.23 20.99
C LEU A 235 27.01 1.93 21.46
N SER A 236 28.31 1.78 21.20
CA SER A 236 29.02 0.51 21.41
C SER A 236 29.61 0.30 22.81
N VAL A 237 29.72 1.35 23.62
CA VAL A 237 30.26 1.24 24.99
C VAL A 237 29.14 0.89 25.97
N GLU A 238 29.24 -0.26 26.65
CA GLU A 238 28.32 -0.63 27.73
C GLU A 238 28.50 0.30 28.95
N PRO A 239 27.47 1.06 29.38
CA PRO A 239 27.58 1.92 30.56
C PRO A 239 27.72 1.09 31.84
N ALA A 240 28.54 1.57 32.78
CA ALA A 240 28.69 0.92 34.07
C ALA A 240 27.43 1.05 34.93
N ASN A 241 27.06 -0.03 35.58
CA ASN A 241 26.06 0.00 36.64
C ASN A 241 26.73 0.38 37.98
N LEU A 242 26.29 1.47 38.60
CA LEU A 242 26.92 2.01 39.81
C LEU A 242 26.80 1.04 40.99
N PHE A 243 25.71 0.27 41.07
CA PHE A 243 25.48 -0.75 42.09
C PHE A 243 26.25 -2.06 41.87
N ASN A 244 26.89 -2.24 40.71
CA ASN A 244 27.71 -3.40 40.40
C ASN A 244 29.18 -3.05 40.09
N LEU A 245 29.67 -1.87 40.50
CA LEU A 245 31.06 -1.42 40.27
C LEU A 245 32.13 -2.34 40.87
N ASN A 246 31.79 -3.13 41.88
CA ASN A 246 32.68 -4.14 42.45
C ASN A 246 32.89 -5.37 41.54
N THR A 247 32.00 -5.59 40.58
CA THR A 247 32.01 -6.74 39.65
C THR A 247 32.27 -6.35 38.21
N ILE A 248 32.41 -5.04 37.93
CA ILE A 248 32.69 -4.54 36.59
C ILE A 248 34.05 -5.05 36.10
N SER A 249 34.10 -5.44 34.84
CA SER A 249 35.33 -5.84 34.18
C SER A 249 35.30 -5.38 32.73
N ALA A 250 36.45 -4.91 32.22
CA ALA A 250 36.64 -4.59 30.82
C ALA A 250 37.99 -5.12 30.34
N THR A 251 38.18 -5.21 29.03
CA THR A 251 39.41 -5.74 28.42
C THR A 251 40.60 -4.79 28.56
N THR A 252 40.37 -3.49 28.76
CA THR A 252 41.41 -2.47 28.94
C THR A 252 41.01 -1.44 30.01
N SER A 253 42.00 -0.80 30.64
CA SER A 253 41.77 0.27 31.63
C SER A 253 41.06 1.49 31.01
N ALA A 254 41.35 1.83 29.74
CA ALA A 254 40.68 2.92 29.03
C ALA A 254 39.19 2.63 28.80
N ASN A 255 38.84 1.42 28.34
CA ASN A 255 37.44 1.01 28.15
C ASN A 255 36.69 0.96 29.48
N LEU A 256 37.37 0.54 30.55
CA LEU A 256 36.79 0.55 31.89
C LEU A 256 36.50 1.96 32.40
N GLN A 257 37.42 2.90 32.21
CA GLN A 257 37.20 4.32 32.55
C GLN A 257 36.04 4.91 31.74
N ALA A 258 35.96 4.61 30.44
CA ALA A 258 34.85 5.07 29.59
C ALA A 258 33.50 4.52 30.06
N SER A 259 33.41 3.22 30.37
CA SER A 259 32.21 2.58 30.91
C SER A 259 31.79 3.19 32.25
N ILE A 260 32.73 3.38 33.19
CA ILE A 260 32.47 4.01 34.51
C ILE A 260 31.99 5.46 34.34
N ARG A 261 32.64 6.22 33.46
CA ARG A 261 32.26 7.60 33.14
C ARG A 261 30.84 7.65 32.57
N TYR A 262 30.52 6.77 31.62
CA TYR A 262 29.20 6.68 30.99
C TYR A 262 28.12 6.37 32.02
N GLY A 263 28.35 5.35 32.86
CA GLY A 263 27.43 4.97 33.93
C GLY A 263 27.16 6.10 34.93
N ALA A 264 28.21 6.83 35.33
CA ALA A 264 28.07 7.96 36.25
C ALA A 264 27.27 9.13 35.64
N LEU A 265 27.42 9.40 34.34
CA LEU A 265 26.64 10.40 33.62
C LEU A 265 25.16 10.00 33.51
N LEU A 266 24.86 8.72 33.28
CA LEU A 266 23.49 8.21 33.28
C LEU A 266 22.84 8.30 34.67
N ALA A 267 23.55 7.93 35.73
CA ALA A 267 23.07 8.07 37.10
C ALA A 267 22.80 9.53 37.48
N ALA A 268 23.62 10.47 36.98
CA ALA A 268 23.38 11.89 37.14
C ALA A 268 22.10 12.36 36.43
N LEU A 269 21.84 11.89 35.19
CA LEU A 269 20.58 12.17 34.50
C LEU A 269 19.38 11.57 35.21
N GLN A 270 19.49 10.36 35.78
CA GLN A 270 18.44 9.76 36.60
C GLN A 270 18.12 10.65 37.81
N LYS A 271 19.15 11.17 38.50
CA LYS A 271 18.94 12.11 39.62
C LYS A 271 18.25 13.39 39.17
N ILE A 272 18.72 14.03 38.10
CA ILE A 272 18.14 15.27 37.58
C ILE A 272 16.67 15.05 37.17
N GLN A 273 16.39 13.94 36.47
CA GLN A 273 15.04 13.59 36.06
C GLN A 273 14.13 13.38 37.28
N LEU A 274 14.55 12.58 38.27
CA LEU A 274 13.75 12.36 39.49
C LEU A 274 13.54 13.67 40.28
N GLU A 275 14.54 14.53 40.37
CA GLU A 275 14.40 15.83 41.04
C GLU A 275 13.44 16.74 40.29
N TYR A 276 13.49 16.76 38.95
CA TYR A 276 12.56 17.49 38.09
C TYR A 276 11.13 16.96 38.23
N ASP A 277 10.94 15.64 38.22
CA ASP A 277 9.63 15.01 38.25
C ASP A 277 8.94 15.11 39.63
N ASN A 278 9.72 15.12 40.73
CA ASN A 278 9.18 15.16 42.09
C ASN A 278 8.72 16.56 42.54
N VAL A 279 9.14 17.64 41.88
CA VAL A 279 8.66 19.00 42.20
C VAL A 279 7.35 19.36 41.47
N LEU A 280 6.94 18.56 40.48
CA LEU A 280 5.72 18.79 39.73
C LEU A 280 4.50 18.30 40.53
N THR A 281 3.53 19.18 40.74
CA THR A 281 2.24 18.85 41.40
C THR A 281 1.28 18.11 40.48
N ASP A 282 1.43 18.31 39.17
CA ASP A 282 0.65 17.69 38.12
C ASP A 282 1.54 16.73 37.34
N LYS A 283 1.14 15.45 37.25
CA LYS A 283 1.94 14.41 36.58
C LYS A 283 1.95 14.58 35.07
N ASP A 284 1.00 15.33 34.53
CA ASP A 284 0.85 15.53 33.08
C ASP A 284 1.77 16.66 32.57
N GLN A 285 2.43 17.39 33.49
CA GLN A 285 3.43 18.43 33.19
C GLN A 285 4.88 17.90 33.13
N ARG A 286 5.10 16.59 33.24
CA ARG A 286 6.43 15.97 33.24
C ARG A 286 7.05 16.02 31.85
N ARG A 287 7.97 16.97 31.62
CA ARG A 287 8.59 17.22 30.29
C ARG A 287 10.11 17.20 30.26
N PHE A 288 10.80 16.64 31.27
CA PHE A 288 12.27 16.74 31.38
C PHE A 288 13.01 16.36 30.09
N ARG A 289 12.70 15.20 29.50
CA ARG A 289 13.39 14.68 28.31
C ARG A 289 13.13 15.52 27.06
N TYR A 290 11.88 15.94 26.87
CA TYR A 290 11.48 16.84 25.80
C TYR A 290 12.27 18.16 25.89
N MET A 291 12.27 18.78 27.08
CA MET A 291 13.01 20.03 27.32
C MET A 291 14.52 19.87 27.12
N LEU A 292 15.10 18.76 27.60
CA LEU A 292 16.52 18.45 27.42
C LEU A 292 16.88 18.35 25.94
N ASN A 293 16.12 17.57 25.17
CA ASN A 293 16.35 17.34 23.76
C ASN A 293 16.16 18.63 22.93
N GLN A 294 15.08 19.37 23.20
CA GLN A 294 14.78 20.64 22.54
C GLN A 294 15.89 21.67 22.81
N GLN A 295 16.28 21.86 24.07
CA GLN A 295 17.35 22.80 24.43
C GLN A 295 18.70 22.40 23.83
N PHE A 296 19.03 21.11 23.83
CA PHE A 296 20.25 20.60 23.21
C PHE A 296 20.29 20.86 21.71
N ALA A 297 19.17 20.65 21.01
CA ALA A 297 19.06 20.90 19.58
C ALA A 297 19.10 22.41 19.24
N GLN A 298 18.42 23.26 20.02
CA GLN A 298 18.48 24.72 19.92
C GLN A 298 19.89 25.26 20.16
N ASN A 299 20.63 24.65 21.08
CA ASN A 299 22.05 24.93 21.34
C ASN A 299 22.98 24.24 20.34
N ARG A 300 22.47 23.69 19.23
CA ARG A 300 23.24 23.09 18.13
C ARG A 300 24.15 21.94 18.57
N GLY A 301 23.61 21.07 19.43
CA GLY A 301 24.35 19.92 19.95
C GLY A 301 25.41 20.29 20.99
N GLN A 302 25.26 21.46 21.64
CA GLN A 302 26.12 21.93 22.73
C GLN A 302 25.31 22.07 24.03
N LEU A 303 26.02 22.16 25.15
CA LEU A 303 25.46 22.53 26.45
C LEU A 303 26.14 23.82 26.94
N TYR A 304 25.43 24.61 27.75
CA TYR A 304 26.13 25.65 28.51
C TYR A 304 27.09 25.00 29.51
N GLN A 305 28.31 25.51 29.56
CA GLN A 305 29.34 25.02 30.47
C GLN A 305 28.92 25.29 31.93
N LYS A 306 28.47 26.53 32.21
CA LYS A 306 28.06 27.01 33.53
C LYS A 306 27.14 28.24 33.40
N ASP A 307 26.26 28.49 34.38
CA ASP A 307 25.44 29.71 34.52
C ASP A 307 24.80 30.18 33.20
N ALA A 308 23.91 29.38 32.63
CA ALA A 308 23.28 29.66 31.34
C ALA A 308 22.49 30.99 31.36
N PRO A 309 22.49 31.79 30.27
CA PRO A 309 21.76 33.07 30.19
C PRO A 309 20.24 32.93 30.28
N ILE A 310 19.73 31.75 29.92
CA ILE A 310 18.34 31.33 30.00
C ILE A 310 18.33 30.05 30.83
N GLU A 311 17.24 29.79 31.56
CA GLU A 311 17.09 28.56 32.34
C GLU A 311 17.23 27.32 31.44
N GLN A 312 18.14 26.41 31.80
CA GLN A 312 18.42 25.16 31.09
C GLN A 312 18.25 23.99 32.05
N VAL A 313 17.60 22.91 31.60
CA VAL A 313 17.42 21.72 32.43
C VAL A 313 18.74 20.98 32.68
N LEU A 314 19.74 21.23 31.83
CA LEU A 314 21.07 20.64 31.95
C LEU A 314 22.16 21.64 31.56
N THR A 315 23.19 21.75 32.41
CA THR A 315 24.48 22.40 32.09
C THR A 315 25.61 21.41 32.35
N GLN A 316 26.78 21.62 31.74
CA GLN A 316 27.92 20.72 31.93
C GLN A 316 28.41 20.72 33.39
N GLU A 317 28.35 21.86 34.09
CA GLU A 317 28.69 21.95 35.52
C GLU A 317 27.78 21.08 36.39
N ILE A 318 26.46 21.15 36.18
CA ILE A 318 25.48 20.35 36.92
C ILE A 318 25.71 18.87 36.61
N TRP A 319 25.83 18.52 35.34
CA TRP A 319 25.94 17.12 34.91
C TRP A 319 27.21 16.44 35.46
N TYR A 320 28.38 17.07 35.25
CA TYR A 320 29.64 16.52 35.75
C TYR A 320 29.75 16.61 37.27
N GLY A 321 29.14 17.63 37.88
CA GLY A 321 29.09 17.77 39.34
C GLY A 321 28.35 16.62 40.00
N LEU A 322 27.15 16.31 39.51
CA LEU A 322 26.33 15.20 40.02
C LEU A 322 26.95 13.84 39.70
N ALA A 323 27.50 13.64 38.49
CA ALA A 323 28.17 12.38 38.13
C ALA A 323 29.38 12.10 39.04
N GLN A 324 30.19 13.14 39.32
CA GLN A 324 31.31 13.05 40.25
C GLN A 324 30.83 12.71 41.68
N GLU A 325 29.79 13.40 42.15
CA GLU A 325 29.25 13.21 43.50
C GLU A 325 28.71 11.79 43.68
N LEU A 326 27.86 11.32 42.76
CA LEU A 326 27.27 9.98 42.81
C LEU A 326 28.33 8.89 42.74
N LEU A 327 29.35 9.05 41.89
CA LEU A 327 30.45 8.09 41.80
C LEU A 327 31.30 8.07 43.09
N GLN A 328 31.52 9.21 43.72
CA GLN A 328 32.19 9.27 45.03
C GLN A 328 31.35 8.59 46.11
N GLN A 329 30.04 8.85 46.16
CA GLN A 329 29.14 8.20 47.11
C GLN A 329 29.10 6.68 46.90
N ALA A 330 29.12 6.20 45.66
CA ALA A 330 29.20 4.77 45.36
C ALA A 330 30.54 4.19 45.85
N SER A 331 31.65 4.89 45.62
CA SER A 331 32.97 4.51 46.14
C SER A 331 32.97 4.39 47.67
N ASP A 332 32.36 5.35 48.35
CA ASP A 332 32.27 5.36 49.81
C ASP A 332 31.37 4.22 50.32
N TYR A 333 30.26 3.95 49.63
CA TYR A 333 29.37 2.82 49.93
C TYR A 333 30.12 1.49 49.92
N TYR A 334 30.89 1.19 48.87
CA TYR A 334 31.65 -0.07 48.80
C TYR A 334 32.81 -0.14 49.78
N THR A 335 33.47 0.99 50.05
CA THR A 335 34.51 1.08 51.06
C THR A 335 33.95 0.75 52.45
N GLN A 336 32.76 1.26 52.79
CA GLN A 336 32.05 0.95 54.04
C GLN A 336 31.65 -0.53 54.14
N HIS A 337 31.41 -1.20 53.01
CA HIS A 337 31.09 -2.63 52.93
C HIS A 337 32.32 -3.53 52.74
N ASN A 338 33.54 -3.01 52.92
CA ASN A 338 34.81 -3.73 52.77
C ASN A 338 35.00 -4.39 51.38
N GLN A 339 34.51 -3.75 50.32
CA GLN A 339 34.71 -4.20 48.94
C GLN A 339 35.75 -3.33 48.23
N VAL A 340 36.54 -3.95 47.34
CA VAL A 340 37.60 -3.26 46.58
C VAL A 340 37.06 -2.90 45.20
N LEU A 341 37.15 -1.63 44.84
CA LEU A 341 36.80 -1.12 43.51
C LEU A 341 38.03 -1.02 42.59
N PRO A 342 37.83 -1.02 41.27
CA PRO A 342 38.89 -0.72 40.31
C PRO A 342 39.50 0.68 40.53
N VAL A 343 40.80 0.84 40.29
CA VAL A 343 41.52 2.12 40.43
C VAL A 343 41.01 3.18 39.44
N GLU A 344 40.39 2.73 38.36
CA GLU A 344 39.73 3.52 37.33
C GLU A 344 38.58 4.38 37.91
N VAL A 345 37.88 3.92 38.97
CA VAL A 345 36.82 4.70 39.63
C VAL A 345 37.38 6.01 40.18
N GLY A 346 38.50 5.96 40.92
CA GLY A 346 39.17 7.16 41.43
C GLY A 346 39.75 8.06 40.32
N SER A 347 40.14 7.45 39.19
CA SER A 347 40.64 8.18 38.02
C SER A 347 39.52 9.00 37.37
N VAL A 348 38.33 8.42 37.19
CA VAL A 348 37.16 9.12 36.63
C VAL A 348 36.66 10.24 37.55
N ILE A 349 36.63 10.02 38.87
CA ILE A 349 36.30 11.07 39.85
C ILE A 349 37.25 12.26 39.70
N THR A 350 38.55 12.00 39.61
CA THR A 350 39.58 13.04 39.44
C THR A 350 39.41 13.78 38.11
N GLN A 351 39.07 13.08 37.02
CA GLN A 351 38.83 13.70 35.72
C GLN A 351 37.64 14.67 35.75
N PHE A 352 36.51 14.29 36.35
CA PHE A 352 35.38 15.21 36.51
C PHE A 352 35.76 16.45 37.34
N GLN A 353 36.50 16.27 38.44
CA GLN A 353 36.98 17.39 39.26
C GLN A 353 37.85 18.37 38.46
N GLN A 354 38.76 17.85 37.65
CA GLN A 354 39.64 18.67 36.82
C GLN A 354 38.84 19.41 35.75
N GLN A 355 37.95 18.72 35.02
CA GLN A 355 37.14 19.32 33.96
C GLN A 355 36.25 20.45 34.47
N ARG A 356 35.66 20.30 35.67
CA ARG A 356 34.82 21.33 36.29
C ARG A 356 35.56 22.63 36.64
N GLN A 357 36.89 22.59 36.84
CA GLN A 357 37.68 23.77 37.18
C GLN A 357 37.86 24.74 36.01
N PHE A 358 37.62 24.27 34.78
CA PHE A 358 37.85 25.04 33.56
C PHE A 358 36.55 25.46 32.85
N LEU A 359 35.39 25.25 33.46
CA LEU A 359 34.10 25.64 32.90
C LEU A 359 33.88 27.17 33.01
N THR A 360 33.45 27.78 31.92
CA THR A 360 33.17 29.23 31.86
C THR A 360 31.66 29.52 31.97
N ALA A 361 31.30 30.53 32.76
CA ALA A 361 29.92 30.98 32.90
C ALA A 361 29.40 31.63 31.60
N GLY A 362 28.18 31.28 31.19
CA GLY A 362 27.49 31.83 30.02
C GLY A 362 27.99 31.33 28.66
N GLU A 363 29.02 30.48 28.60
CA GLU A 363 29.57 29.95 27.35
C GLU A 363 29.02 28.55 27.03
N LEU A 364 28.75 28.29 25.75
CA LEU A 364 28.47 26.95 25.25
C LEU A 364 29.75 26.11 25.21
N THR A 365 29.59 24.79 25.24
CA THR A 365 30.65 23.86 24.89
C THR A 365 31.07 24.02 23.44
N ALA A 366 32.27 23.54 23.12
CA ALA A 366 32.85 23.59 21.77
C ALA A 366 33.19 22.18 21.27
N ALA A 367 32.28 21.21 21.48
CA ALA A 367 32.44 19.87 20.93
C ALA A 367 32.24 19.90 19.41
N VAL A 368 33.07 19.18 18.67
CA VAL A 368 33.02 19.10 17.20
C VAL A 368 32.82 17.64 16.83
N PRO A 369 31.96 17.28 15.86
CA PRO A 369 31.74 15.88 15.49
C PRO A 369 32.93 15.31 14.71
N THR A 370 33.08 13.98 14.74
CA THR A 370 34.16 13.27 14.04
C THR A 370 33.56 12.45 12.89
N ILE A 371 33.79 12.86 11.65
CA ILE A 371 33.28 12.17 10.45
C ILE A 371 34.48 11.81 9.57
N SER A 372 34.48 10.63 8.92
CA SER A 372 35.55 10.23 8.01
C SER A 372 35.57 11.11 6.76
N ALA A 373 36.76 11.37 6.21
CA ALA A 373 36.91 12.12 4.96
C ALA A 373 36.15 11.42 3.81
N ASP A 374 36.23 10.09 3.74
CA ASP A 374 35.51 9.30 2.73
C ASP A 374 33.99 9.52 2.79
N MET A 375 33.39 9.57 3.99
CA MET A 375 31.95 9.81 4.15
C MET A 375 31.57 11.25 3.80
N VAL A 376 32.45 12.21 4.08
CA VAL A 376 32.26 13.62 3.70
C VAL A 376 32.32 13.77 2.17
N ASP A 377 33.30 13.15 1.52
CA ASP A 377 33.48 13.18 0.07
C ASP A 377 32.33 12.48 -0.67
N GLU A 378 31.91 11.29 -0.21
CA GLU A 378 30.73 10.57 -0.73
C GLU A 378 29.47 11.43 -0.61
N TYR A 379 29.33 12.16 0.49
CA TYR A 379 28.19 13.01 0.76
C TYR A 379 28.14 14.26 -0.12
N HIS A 380 29.27 14.96 -0.29
CA HIS A 380 29.36 16.09 -1.20
C HIS A 380 29.10 15.66 -2.65
N SER A 381 29.68 14.53 -3.06
CA SER A 381 29.42 13.93 -4.36
C SER A 381 27.93 13.65 -4.57
N ALA A 382 27.25 13.04 -3.58
CA ALA A 382 25.82 12.78 -3.63
C ALA A 382 24.98 14.07 -3.81
N ILE A 383 25.36 15.16 -3.13
CA ILE A 383 24.70 16.46 -3.27
C ILE A 383 24.93 17.06 -4.66
N ASP A 384 26.15 16.98 -5.21
CA ASP A 384 26.48 17.49 -6.54
C ASP A 384 25.71 16.73 -7.64
N PHE A 385 25.64 15.40 -7.52
CA PHE A 385 24.79 14.55 -8.37
C PHE A 385 23.30 14.92 -8.24
N THR A 386 22.81 15.20 -7.04
CA THR A 386 21.42 15.63 -6.79
C THR A 386 21.13 16.99 -7.45
N LYS A 387 22.05 17.96 -7.34
CA LYS A 387 21.94 19.29 -7.98
C LYS A 387 21.89 19.15 -9.51
N ALA A 388 22.85 18.41 -10.07
CA ALA A 388 22.90 18.14 -11.50
C ALA A 388 21.63 17.44 -11.99
N MET A 389 21.08 16.50 -11.22
CA MET A 389 19.86 15.79 -11.58
C MET A 389 18.63 16.69 -11.55
N ILE A 390 18.48 17.58 -10.56
CA ILE A 390 17.35 18.51 -10.60
C ILE A 390 17.49 19.46 -11.80
N ASN A 391 18.70 19.92 -12.13
CA ASN A 391 18.91 20.71 -13.36
C ASN A 391 18.54 19.91 -14.61
N HIS A 392 18.90 18.62 -14.67
CA HIS A 392 18.51 17.71 -15.74
C HIS A 392 16.98 17.55 -15.83
N LEU A 393 16.29 17.37 -14.70
CA LEU A 393 14.83 17.27 -14.64
C LEU A 393 14.12 18.56 -15.08
N LEU A 394 14.68 19.73 -14.74
CA LEU A 394 14.17 21.02 -15.19
C LEU A 394 14.31 21.21 -16.70
N ASN A 395 15.33 20.59 -17.29
CA ASN A 395 15.61 20.61 -18.72
C ASN A 395 15.20 19.32 -19.43
N LEU A 396 14.47 18.40 -18.78
CA LEU A 396 14.25 17.02 -19.25
C LEU A 396 13.66 17.00 -20.67
N ALA A 397 12.72 17.91 -20.96
CA ALA A 397 12.12 18.04 -22.29
C ALA A 397 13.12 18.36 -23.42
N ASN A 398 14.28 18.94 -23.09
CA ASN A 398 15.34 19.34 -24.02
C ASN A 398 16.57 18.38 -23.99
N GLU A 399 16.81 17.68 -22.88
CA GLU A 399 18.03 16.87 -22.65
C GLU A 399 17.83 15.35 -22.77
N PHE A 400 16.61 14.82 -22.59
CA PHE A 400 16.29 13.38 -22.48
C PHE A 400 16.61 12.51 -23.70
N SER A 401 17.04 13.10 -24.79
CA SER A 401 17.42 12.36 -26.00
C SER A 401 18.02 13.33 -26.99
N ASN A 402 19.04 12.87 -27.72
CA ASN A 402 19.45 13.50 -28.98
C ASN A 402 18.19 14.00 -29.73
N PRO A 403 18.15 15.24 -30.24
CA PRO A 403 17.01 15.79 -30.95
C PRO A 403 16.45 14.88 -32.05
N GLU A 404 17.30 14.07 -32.69
CA GLU A 404 16.89 13.06 -33.66
C GLU A 404 16.08 11.92 -33.04
N TYR A 405 16.41 11.48 -31.83
CA TYR A 405 15.66 10.47 -31.09
C TYR A 405 14.36 11.03 -30.52
N GLN A 406 14.31 12.28 -30.06
CA GLN A 406 13.06 12.94 -29.67
C GLN A 406 12.08 13.03 -30.84
N GLN A 407 12.59 13.37 -32.03
CA GLN A 407 11.79 13.43 -33.23
C GLN A 407 11.28 12.03 -33.63
N LYS A 408 12.10 10.98 -33.46
CA LYS A 408 11.68 9.60 -33.68
C LYS A 408 10.68 9.11 -32.64
N ALA A 409 10.88 9.36 -31.35
CA ALA A 409 9.96 8.99 -30.28
C ALA A 409 8.61 9.70 -30.43
N LYS A 410 8.59 11.00 -30.77
CA LYS A 410 7.35 11.72 -31.13
C LYS A 410 6.71 11.19 -32.41
N ALA A 411 7.51 10.80 -33.40
CA ALA A 411 6.98 10.15 -34.59
C ALA A 411 6.37 8.78 -34.28
N TYR A 412 7.00 7.99 -33.41
CA TYR A 412 6.46 6.71 -32.93
C TYR A 412 5.21 6.91 -32.06
N GLU A 413 5.21 7.87 -31.15
CA GLU A 413 4.04 8.24 -30.36
C GLU A 413 2.89 8.65 -31.28
N GLN A 414 3.14 9.52 -32.25
CA GLN A 414 2.14 9.92 -33.23
C GLN A 414 1.70 8.74 -34.10
N GLN A 415 2.61 7.87 -34.53
CA GLN A 415 2.28 6.65 -35.26
C GLN A 415 1.43 5.71 -34.42
N LEU A 416 1.75 5.53 -33.14
CA LEU A 416 0.96 4.75 -32.20
C LEU A 416 -0.42 5.39 -32.05
N VAL A 417 -0.51 6.68 -31.79
CA VAL A 417 -1.79 7.41 -31.69
C VAL A 417 -2.61 7.27 -32.98
N ASP A 418 -1.98 7.40 -34.14
CA ASP A 418 -2.63 7.24 -35.45
C ASP A 418 -3.10 5.80 -35.67
N ILE A 419 -2.25 4.81 -35.39
CA ILE A 419 -2.60 3.38 -35.40
C ILE A 419 -3.75 3.12 -34.41
N GLY A 420 -3.72 3.71 -33.22
CA GLY A 420 -4.77 3.58 -32.21
C GLY A 420 -6.09 4.17 -32.69
N ASN A 421 -6.05 5.35 -33.30
CA ASN A 421 -7.21 6.04 -33.88
C ASN A 421 -7.79 5.29 -35.09
N ASP A 422 -6.94 4.61 -35.86
CA ASP A 422 -7.31 3.92 -37.09
C ASP A 422 -7.73 2.45 -36.85
N VAL A 423 -7.07 1.75 -35.92
CA VAL A 423 -7.33 0.34 -35.57
C VAL A 423 -8.49 0.20 -34.58
N SER A 424 -8.70 1.17 -33.68
CA SER A 424 -9.82 1.15 -32.72
C SER A 424 -11.19 0.93 -33.39
N PRO A 425 -11.61 1.75 -34.39
CA PRO A 425 -12.87 1.52 -35.09
C PRO A 425 -12.92 0.19 -35.84
N ALA A 426 -11.76 -0.32 -36.26
CA ALA A 426 -11.65 -1.57 -37.00
C ALA A 426 -11.82 -2.79 -36.09
N LEU A 427 -11.28 -2.77 -34.87
CA LEU A 427 -11.48 -3.80 -33.84
C LEU A 427 -12.92 -3.82 -33.30
N ASP A 428 -13.54 -2.65 -33.13
CA ASP A 428 -14.97 -2.55 -32.80
C ASP A 428 -15.83 -3.18 -33.92
N ALA A 429 -15.50 -2.88 -35.17
CA ALA A 429 -16.17 -3.47 -36.33
C ALA A 429 -15.99 -5.00 -36.39
N ILE A 430 -14.81 -5.53 -36.06
CA ILE A 430 -14.60 -6.99 -35.95
C ILE A 430 -15.48 -7.59 -34.87
N THR A 431 -15.54 -6.99 -33.68
CA THR A 431 -16.30 -7.55 -32.55
C THR A 431 -17.79 -7.62 -32.87
N VAL A 432 -18.34 -6.54 -33.45
CA VAL A 432 -19.72 -6.52 -33.96
C VAL A 432 -19.91 -7.55 -35.07
N SER A 433 -18.94 -7.68 -35.98
CA SER A 433 -18.94 -8.65 -37.06
C SER A 433 -18.91 -10.10 -36.57
N LEU A 434 -18.18 -10.39 -35.48
CA LEU A 434 -18.09 -11.70 -34.85
C LEU A 434 -19.42 -12.10 -34.19
N LEU A 435 -20.05 -11.17 -33.48
CA LEU A 435 -21.37 -11.40 -32.89
C LEU A 435 -22.45 -11.56 -33.97
N ASP A 436 -22.41 -10.74 -35.04
CA ASP A 436 -23.37 -10.84 -36.13
C ASP A 436 -23.23 -12.15 -36.92
N VAL A 437 -22.00 -12.61 -37.19
CA VAL A 437 -21.80 -13.91 -37.86
C VAL A 437 -22.19 -15.08 -36.97
N TYR A 438 -22.04 -14.96 -35.64
CA TYR A 438 -22.58 -15.92 -34.67
C TYR A 438 -24.12 -15.99 -34.73
N VAL A 439 -24.82 -14.84 -34.77
CA VAL A 439 -26.28 -14.80 -34.96
C VAL A 439 -26.67 -15.46 -36.29
N TYR A 440 -25.94 -15.17 -37.36
CA TYR A 440 -26.20 -15.79 -38.65
C TYR A 440 -26.03 -17.32 -38.62
N TYR A 441 -24.98 -17.82 -37.97
CA TYR A 441 -24.78 -19.25 -37.76
C TYR A 441 -25.95 -19.89 -36.98
N LEU A 442 -26.42 -19.24 -35.92
CA LEU A 442 -27.60 -19.71 -35.16
C LEU A 442 -28.87 -19.76 -36.02
N SER A 443 -29.06 -18.79 -36.93
CA SER A 443 -30.19 -18.80 -37.87
C SER A 443 -30.18 -20.04 -38.78
N CYS A 444 -29.01 -20.47 -39.23
CA CYS A 444 -28.83 -21.68 -40.04
C CYS A 444 -29.01 -22.98 -39.24
N MET A 445 -28.60 -22.97 -37.96
CA MET A 445 -28.69 -24.12 -37.06
C MET A 445 -30.14 -24.47 -36.71
N HIS A 446 -30.92 -23.46 -36.30
CA HIS A 446 -32.26 -23.65 -35.73
C HIS A 446 -33.40 -23.45 -36.74
N GLU A 447 -33.17 -22.61 -37.75
CA GLU A 447 -34.16 -22.30 -38.79
C GLU A 447 -33.53 -22.44 -40.19
N VAL A 448 -34.15 -21.85 -41.21
CA VAL A 448 -33.48 -21.66 -42.50
C VAL A 448 -32.60 -20.42 -42.36
N CYS A 449 -31.34 -20.52 -42.80
CA CYS A 449 -30.40 -19.39 -42.81
C CYS A 449 -31.06 -18.08 -43.26
N ASP A 450 -31.03 -17.05 -42.43
CA ASP A 450 -31.76 -15.81 -42.69
C ASP A 450 -31.19 -15.08 -43.92
N SER A 451 -32.02 -14.92 -44.95
CA SER A 451 -31.67 -14.22 -46.19
C SER A 451 -31.50 -12.71 -46.04
N ALA A 452 -32.01 -12.11 -44.95
CA ALA A 452 -31.85 -10.68 -44.68
C ALA A 452 -30.52 -10.33 -44.02
N ASN A 453 -29.81 -11.32 -43.46
CA ASN A 453 -28.52 -11.12 -42.82
C ASN A 453 -27.41 -10.84 -43.87
N ALA A 454 -26.49 -9.93 -43.56
CA ALA A 454 -25.43 -9.49 -44.46
C ALA A 454 -24.47 -10.64 -44.87
N TRP A 455 -24.30 -11.66 -44.04
CA TRP A 455 -23.45 -12.82 -44.31
C TRP A 455 -24.06 -13.81 -45.31
N HIS A 456 -25.38 -13.73 -45.57
CA HIS A 456 -26.07 -14.65 -46.46
C HIS A 456 -25.52 -14.66 -47.88
N GLN A 457 -25.04 -13.51 -48.37
CA GLN A 457 -24.46 -13.38 -49.72
C GLN A 457 -23.20 -14.25 -49.92
N TYR A 458 -22.50 -14.62 -48.84
CA TYR A 458 -21.29 -15.44 -48.88
C TYR A 458 -21.58 -16.91 -48.58
N ASN A 459 -22.84 -17.29 -48.30
CA ASN A 459 -23.21 -18.63 -47.88
C ASN A 459 -22.94 -19.67 -48.97
N ALA A 460 -21.96 -20.55 -48.75
CA ALA A 460 -21.62 -21.65 -49.63
C ALA A 460 -22.29 -22.98 -49.22
N GLY A 461 -23.02 -22.99 -48.11
CA GLY A 461 -23.79 -24.12 -47.60
C GLY A 461 -23.63 -24.33 -46.10
N PHE A 462 -24.68 -24.90 -45.50
CA PHE A 462 -24.70 -25.34 -44.11
C PHE A 462 -24.86 -26.87 -44.05
N ASP A 463 -23.90 -27.55 -43.43
CA ASP A 463 -23.96 -28.99 -43.15
C ASP A 463 -24.63 -29.23 -41.79
N LYS A 464 -25.89 -29.65 -41.83
CA LYS A 464 -26.69 -29.91 -40.62
C LYS A 464 -26.18 -31.11 -39.79
N ALA A 465 -25.50 -32.08 -40.41
CA ALA A 465 -25.00 -33.25 -39.69
C ALA A 465 -23.76 -32.91 -38.86
N ASN A 466 -22.84 -32.13 -39.44
CA ASN A 466 -21.61 -31.70 -38.79
C ASN A 466 -21.70 -30.31 -38.15
N LYS A 467 -22.88 -29.67 -38.20
CA LYS A 467 -23.15 -28.33 -37.67
C LYS A 467 -22.09 -27.33 -38.12
N THR A 468 -21.81 -27.32 -39.43
CA THR A 468 -20.72 -26.53 -40.02
C THR A 468 -21.28 -25.61 -41.11
N LEU A 469 -20.99 -24.32 -41.01
CA LEU A 469 -21.33 -23.30 -42.02
C LEU A 469 -20.06 -22.87 -42.74
N LEU A 470 -20.11 -22.81 -44.07
CA LEU A 470 -19.02 -22.32 -44.91
C LEU A 470 -19.43 -21.02 -45.61
N LEU A 471 -18.66 -19.96 -45.40
CA LEU A 471 -18.82 -18.68 -46.10
C LEU A 471 -17.63 -18.49 -47.05
N LYS A 472 -17.90 -18.24 -48.34
CA LYS A 472 -16.86 -18.02 -49.37
C LYS A 472 -16.92 -16.61 -49.91
N TYR A 473 -15.80 -15.89 -49.83
CA TYR A 473 -15.67 -14.56 -50.44
C TYR A 473 -15.23 -14.65 -51.90
N SER A 474 -14.47 -15.69 -52.26
CA SER A 474 -14.09 -16.01 -53.64
C SER A 474 -13.83 -17.51 -53.83
N ASP A 475 -13.59 -17.93 -55.06
CA ASP A 475 -13.18 -19.30 -55.40
C ASP A 475 -11.68 -19.56 -55.11
N ALA A 476 -10.94 -18.56 -54.60
CA ALA A 476 -9.52 -18.70 -54.29
C ALA A 476 -9.31 -19.54 -53.01
N PRO A 477 -8.37 -20.51 -53.00
CA PRO A 477 -8.05 -21.27 -51.80
C PRO A 477 -7.61 -20.35 -50.64
N GLY A 478 -8.16 -20.58 -49.45
CA GLY A 478 -7.86 -19.77 -48.25
C GLY A 478 -8.66 -18.48 -48.13
N ASP A 479 -9.63 -18.23 -49.02
CA ASP A 479 -10.53 -17.07 -48.98
C ASP A 479 -11.95 -17.42 -48.52
N GLU A 480 -12.03 -18.11 -47.38
CA GLU A 480 -13.26 -18.61 -46.78
C GLU A 480 -13.25 -18.46 -45.25
N LEU A 481 -14.45 -18.49 -44.66
CA LEU A 481 -14.68 -18.54 -43.22
C LEU A 481 -15.53 -19.79 -42.91
N LYS A 482 -15.00 -20.66 -42.07
CA LYS A 482 -15.64 -21.88 -41.61
C LYS A 482 -16.05 -21.70 -40.15
N LEU A 483 -17.33 -21.94 -39.88
CA LEU A 483 -17.93 -21.80 -38.57
C LEU A 483 -18.48 -23.15 -38.12
N SER A 484 -18.20 -23.53 -36.88
CA SER A 484 -18.66 -24.80 -36.31
C SER A 484 -18.84 -24.70 -34.81
N GLN A 485 -19.24 -25.80 -34.17
CA GLN A 485 -19.34 -25.88 -32.71
C GLN A 485 -18.70 -27.14 -32.14
N SER A 486 -18.28 -27.10 -30.88
CA SER A 486 -17.84 -28.26 -30.11
C SER A 486 -18.39 -28.23 -28.70
N VAL A 487 -18.83 -29.38 -28.18
CA VAL A 487 -19.20 -29.52 -26.77
C VAL A 487 -17.91 -29.54 -25.95
N VAL A 488 -17.84 -28.74 -24.88
CA VAL A 488 -16.65 -28.65 -24.05
C VAL A 488 -16.70 -29.68 -22.94
N ASP A 489 -15.62 -30.44 -22.80
CA ASP A 489 -15.40 -31.32 -21.66
C ASP A 489 -14.91 -30.53 -20.45
N LEU A 490 -15.75 -30.46 -19.42
CA LEU A 490 -15.43 -29.84 -18.13
C LEU A 490 -14.89 -30.86 -17.12
N ILE A 491 -15.06 -32.15 -17.36
CA ILE A 491 -14.69 -33.24 -16.45
C ILE A 491 -13.51 -34.01 -17.06
N THR A 492 -12.35 -33.35 -17.07
CA THR A 492 -11.14 -33.89 -17.72
C THR A 492 -10.52 -35.12 -17.01
N ASN A 493 -11.20 -35.66 -15.99
CA ASN A 493 -10.74 -36.81 -15.20
C ASN A 493 -11.66 -38.03 -15.31
N ASP A 494 -12.60 -38.03 -16.25
CA ASP A 494 -13.39 -39.20 -16.61
C ASP A 494 -12.87 -39.88 -17.89
N ASP A 495 -13.56 -40.93 -18.36
CA ASP A 495 -13.22 -41.67 -19.58
C ASP A 495 -13.95 -41.08 -20.84
N ILE A 496 -14.52 -39.88 -20.75
CA ILE A 496 -15.38 -39.26 -21.78
C ILE A 496 -14.69 -38.02 -22.37
N ASP A 497 -13.70 -38.25 -23.24
CA ASP A 497 -12.96 -37.16 -23.91
C ASP A 497 -13.79 -36.30 -24.89
N ASN A 498 -15.03 -36.71 -25.21
CA ASN A 498 -15.91 -36.02 -26.17
C ASN A 498 -17.38 -36.10 -25.72
N PRO A 499 -17.78 -35.30 -24.72
CA PRO A 499 -19.15 -35.31 -24.22
C PRO A 499 -20.15 -34.88 -25.30
N THR A 500 -21.36 -35.44 -25.26
CA THR A 500 -22.46 -35.08 -26.17
C THR A 500 -23.27 -33.88 -25.70
N GLU A 501 -23.13 -33.51 -24.44
CA GLU A 501 -23.79 -32.38 -23.80
C GLU A 501 -22.92 -31.81 -22.67
N SER A 502 -23.02 -30.51 -22.44
CA SER A 502 -22.26 -29.79 -21.42
C SER A 502 -22.99 -28.50 -21.06
N THR A 503 -22.59 -27.84 -19.98
CA THR A 503 -23.02 -26.46 -19.71
C THR A 503 -22.22 -25.45 -20.53
N VAL A 504 -21.24 -25.90 -21.32
CA VAL A 504 -20.35 -25.03 -22.10
C VAL A 504 -20.19 -25.57 -23.53
N ILE A 505 -20.34 -24.69 -24.52
CA ILE A 505 -20.17 -24.99 -25.95
C ILE A 505 -19.23 -23.96 -26.58
N ASP A 506 -18.26 -24.42 -27.37
CA ASP A 506 -17.36 -23.56 -28.14
C ASP A 506 -17.94 -23.31 -29.54
N PHE A 507 -18.11 -22.04 -29.92
CA PHE A 507 -18.34 -21.60 -31.29
C PHE A 507 -17.01 -21.33 -31.98
N ILE A 508 -16.61 -22.20 -32.90
CA ILE A 508 -15.28 -22.21 -33.53
C ILE A 508 -15.31 -21.41 -34.83
N ILE A 509 -14.31 -20.54 -35.01
CA ILE A 509 -14.21 -19.59 -36.13
C ILE A 509 -12.87 -19.78 -36.86
N GLU A 510 -12.85 -20.54 -37.96
CA GLU A 510 -11.63 -20.89 -38.72
C GLU A 510 -11.61 -20.16 -40.08
N GLY A 511 -10.52 -19.45 -40.40
CA GLY A 511 -10.31 -18.84 -41.73
C GLY A 511 -10.22 -17.32 -41.68
N ARG A 512 -10.73 -16.64 -42.72
CA ARG A 512 -10.59 -15.18 -42.89
C ARG A 512 -11.89 -14.43 -42.63
N LEU A 513 -11.85 -13.48 -41.69
CA LEU A 513 -12.91 -12.49 -41.52
C LEU A 513 -12.50 -11.21 -42.25
N LYS A 514 -13.27 -10.80 -43.27
CA LYS A 514 -12.97 -9.61 -44.09
C LYS A 514 -13.83 -8.41 -43.70
N GLY A 515 -13.19 -7.37 -43.17
CA GLY A 515 -13.73 -6.02 -43.07
C GLY A 515 -13.36 -5.17 -44.29
N THR A 516 -13.74 -3.89 -44.29
CA THR A 516 -13.45 -2.98 -45.42
C THR A 516 -11.95 -2.66 -45.55
N ASP A 517 -11.25 -2.46 -44.43
CA ASP A 517 -9.84 -2.06 -44.38
C ASP A 517 -8.96 -3.05 -43.58
N LEU A 518 -9.55 -4.21 -43.23
CA LEU A 518 -8.99 -5.12 -42.24
C LEU A 518 -9.31 -6.57 -42.61
N VAL A 519 -8.31 -7.44 -42.53
CA VAL A 519 -8.51 -8.89 -42.66
C VAL A 519 -7.99 -9.55 -41.39
N VAL A 520 -8.85 -10.30 -40.69
CA VAL A 520 -8.46 -11.13 -39.56
C VAL A 520 -8.34 -12.57 -40.04
N ASN A 521 -7.16 -13.14 -39.90
CA ASN A 521 -6.89 -14.54 -40.16
C ASN A 521 -6.79 -15.29 -38.83
N THR A 522 -7.76 -16.16 -38.56
CA THR A 522 -7.82 -16.95 -37.32
C THR A 522 -7.09 -18.30 -37.47
N ASP A 523 -6.77 -18.70 -38.70
CA ASP A 523 -6.11 -19.96 -39.06
C ASP A 523 -4.67 -19.73 -39.58
N PHE A 524 -3.86 -19.06 -38.75
CA PHE A 524 -2.53 -18.55 -39.15
C PHE A 524 -1.35 -19.51 -38.89
N SER A 525 -1.50 -20.63 -38.16
CA SER A 525 -0.35 -21.50 -37.84
C SER A 525 -0.71 -22.98 -37.71
N GLU A 526 0.04 -23.86 -38.39
CA GLU A 526 -0.04 -25.31 -38.22
C GLU A 526 0.45 -25.72 -36.81
N GLY A 527 -0.36 -26.45 -36.04
CA GLY A 527 0.05 -27.05 -34.74
C GLY A 527 -0.56 -26.43 -33.46
N LYS A 528 -1.69 -25.71 -33.53
CA LYS A 528 -2.34 -25.09 -32.35
C LYS A 528 -2.84 -26.14 -31.33
N VAL A 529 -2.72 -25.81 -30.03
CA VAL A 529 -3.28 -26.58 -28.90
C VAL A 529 -4.78 -26.29 -28.72
N GLU A 530 -5.23 -25.08 -29.04
CA GLU A 530 -6.65 -24.66 -28.97
C GLU A 530 -7.09 -23.91 -30.24
N LYS A 531 -8.37 -24.04 -30.59
CA LYS A 531 -8.97 -23.39 -31.77
C LYS A 531 -9.52 -22.01 -31.41
N PRO A 532 -9.45 -21.02 -32.31
CA PRO A 532 -10.12 -19.73 -32.13
C PRO A 532 -11.64 -19.93 -31.94
N SER A 533 -12.17 -19.49 -30.80
CA SER A 533 -13.56 -19.72 -30.46
C SER A 533 -14.17 -18.60 -29.61
N ILE A 534 -15.51 -18.56 -29.62
CA ILE A 534 -16.31 -17.93 -28.58
C ILE A 534 -16.89 -19.08 -27.74
N ARG A 535 -16.47 -19.21 -26.50
CA ARG A 535 -16.98 -20.16 -25.53
C ARG A 535 -18.21 -19.57 -24.85
N ILE A 536 -19.33 -20.26 -24.96
CA ILE A 536 -20.61 -19.85 -24.38
C ILE A 536 -20.98 -20.81 -23.25
N SER A 537 -21.21 -20.26 -22.06
CA SER A 537 -21.66 -21.02 -20.90
C SER A 537 -23.15 -20.82 -20.66
N TYR A 538 -23.84 -21.85 -20.17
CA TYR A 538 -25.27 -21.87 -19.87
C TYR A 538 -25.52 -22.28 -18.41
N TYR A 539 -26.73 -22.00 -17.92
CA TYR A 539 -27.19 -22.48 -16.60
C TYR A 539 -27.71 -23.92 -16.65
N GLU A 540 -28.00 -24.42 -17.83
CA GLU A 540 -28.52 -25.77 -18.09
C GLU A 540 -27.59 -26.55 -19.03
N ILE A 541 -27.71 -27.88 -19.00
CA ILE A 541 -26.94 -28.77 -19.87
C ILE A 541 -27.54 -28.74 -21.27
N VAL A 542 -26.71 -28.46 -22.28
CA VAL A 542 -27.10 -28.36 -23.69
C VAL A 542 -26.20 -29.21 -24.58
N SER A 543 -26.72 -29.65 -25.73
CA SER A 543 -25.96 -30.43 -26.73
C SER A 543 -25.53 -29.59 -27.96
N GLU A 544 -25.95 -28.32 -28.00
CA GLU A 544 -25.62 -27.38 -29.07
C GLU A 544 -25.82 -25.93 -28.64
N LEU A 545 -25.27 -25.01 -29.43
CA LEU A 545 -25.46 -23.58 -29.24
C LEU A 545 -26.94 -23.21 -29.32
N GLN A 546 -27.43 -22.54 -28.28
CA GLN A 546 -28.83 -22.13 -28.18
C GLN A 546 -29.03 -20.68 -28.63
N PRO A 547 -30.21 -20.33 -29.19
CA PRO A 547 -30.56 -18.94 -29.45
C PRO A 547 -30.52 -18.12 -28.17
N ASP A 548 -29.88 -16.95 -28.21
CA ASP A 548 -29.69 -16.10 -27.02
C ASP A 548 -30.75 -15.00 -26.96
N ALA A 549 -31.46 -14.93 -25.82
CA ALA A 549 -32.55 -13.97 -25.62
C ALA A 549 -32.07 -12.51 -25.55
N ALA A 550 -30.87 -12.26 -25.02
CA ALA A 550 -30.31 -10.91 -24.94
C ALA A 550 -29.89 -10.43 -26.34
N LEU A 551 -29.21 -11.26 -27.12
CA LEU A 551 -28.82 -10.93 -28.50
C LEU A 551 -30.02 -10.79 -29.45
N ALA A 552 -31.12 -11.50 -29.22
CA ALA A 552 -32.35 -11.36 -30.01
C ALA A 552 -32.93 -9.94 -29.97
N THR A 553 -32.70 -9.19 -28.89
CA THR A 553 -33.13 -7.79 -28.79
C THR A 553 -32.30 -6.84 -29.65
N LEU A 554 -31.06 -7.24 -30.00
CA LEU A 554 -30.11 -6.45 -30.77
C LEU A 554 -30.08 -6.85 -32.25
N ASN A 555 -30.43 -8.09 -32.58
CA ASN A 555 -30.33 -8.62 -33.93
C ASN A 555 -31.61 -9.38 -34.36
N PRO A 556 -32.34 -8.88 -35.37
CA PRO A 556 -33.59 -9.50 -35.83
C PRO A 556 -33.39 -10.85 -36.54
N SER A 557 -32.17 -11.21 -36.94
CA SER A 557 -31.84 -12.51 -37.54
C SER A 557 -31.76 -13.65 -36.51
N MET A 558 -31.86 -13.35 -35.21
CA MET A 558 -31.84 -14.36 -34.16
C MET A 558 -33.12 -15.21 -34.18
N PRO A 559 -33.03 -16.54 -34.12
CA PRO A 559 -34.21 -17.42 -34.02
C PRO A 559 -35.11 -17.04 -32.85
N SER A 560 -36.42 -17.05 -33.07
CA SER A 560 -37.42 -16.59 -32.08
C SER A 560 -37.90 -17.67 -31.10
N ALA A 561 -37.63 -18.94 -31.42
CA ALA A 561 -38.03 -20.09 -30.60
C ALA A 561 -36.90 -20.53 -29.64
N ASN A 562 -37.28 -21.00 -28.45
CA ASN A 562 -36.37 -21.62 -27.47
C ASN A 562 -35.17 -20.76 -27.08
N GLN A 563 -35.34 -19.43 -27.03
CA GLN A 563 -34.29 -18.51 -26.59
C GLN A 563 -34.01 -18.70 -25.09
N ILE A 564 -32.73 -18.78 -24.72
CA ILE A 564 -32.27 -18.85 -23.34
C ILE A 564 -31.22 -17.76 -23.07
N ASN A 565 -30.93 -17.48 -21.80
CA ASN A 565 -29.86 -16.53 -21.45
C ASN A 565 -28.56 -17.27 -21.23
N SER A 566 -27.50 -16.81 -21.91
CA SER A 566 -26.15 -17.31 -21.66
C SER A 566 -25.62 -16.80 -20.33
N ARG A 567 -24.89 -17.64 -19.58
CA ARG A 567 -24.22 -17.27 -18.33
C ARG A 567 -22.96 -16.44 -18.56
N SER A 568 -22.19 -16.75 -19.60
CA SER A 568 -20.97 -16.01 -19.95
C SER A 568 -20.60 -16.18 -21.42
N TYR A 569 -19.82 -15.22 -21.94
CA TYR A 569 -19.13 -15.30 -23.22
C TYR A 569 -17.64 -15.13 -22.99
N ASP A 570 -16.85 -16.13 -23.35
CA ASP A 570 -15.38 -16.07 -23.30
C ASP A 570 -14.86 -16.17 -24.74
N PHE A 571 -14.24 -15.11 -25.23
CA PHE A 571 -13.68 -15.14 -26.57
C PHE A 571 -12.21 -15.48 -26.42
N ASN A 572 -11.79 -16.56 -27.07
CA ASN A 572 -10.44 -17.09 -26.98
C ASN A 572 -9.85 -17.19 -28.38
N PHE A 573 -8.97 -16.25 -28.73
CA PHE A 573 -8.23 -16.23 -29.98
C PHE A 573 -6.75 -16.41 -29.65
N PRO A 574 -6.26 -17.66 -29.49
CA PRO A 574 -4.89 -17.94 -29.05
C PRO A 574 -3.83 -17.54 -30.10
N SER A 575 -4.25 -17.36 -31.35
CA SER A 575 -3.42 -16.80 -32.41
C SER A 575 -4.32 -16.17 -33.47
N LEU A 576 -4.08 -14.91 -33.75
CA LEU A 576 -4.72 -14.10 -34.78
C LEU A 576 -3.65 -13.33 -35.57
N GLU A 577 -3.86 -13.21 -36.87
CA GLU A 577 -3.11 -12.29 -37.73
C GLU A 577 -4.10 -11.23 -38.24
N VAL A 578 -3.80 -9.96 -38.02
CA VAL A 578 -4.52 -8.84 -38.58
C VAL A 578 -3.66 -8.18 -39.64
N LEU A 579 -4.19 -8.13 -40.86
CA LEU A 579 -3.63 -7.36 -41.96
C LEU A 579 -4.40 -6.04 -42.06
N TYR A 580 -3.72 -4.94 -41.79
CA TYR A 580 -4.26 -3.59 -41.86
C TYR A 580 -3.60 -2.82 -43.00
N ALA A 581 -4.42 -2.35 -43.95
CA ALA A 581 -3.96 -1.52 -45.07
C ALA A 581 -4.74 -0.20 -45.05
N PRO A 582 -4.11 0.94 -44.68
CA PRO A 582 -4.79 2.22 -44.67
C PRO A 582 -5.28 2.60 -46.07
N LYS A 583 -6.55 3.04 -46.19
CA LYS A 583 -7.14 3.45 -47.48
C LYS A 583 -6.31 4.48 -48.25
N ASP A 584 -5.69 5.41 -47.53
CA ASP A 584 -4.96 6.52 -48.11
C ASP A 584 -3.49 6.19 -48.43
N LYS A 585 -2.97 5.07 -47.91
CA LYS A 585 -1.57 4.59 -48.08
C LYS A 585 -1.49 3.05 -48.03
N PRO A 586 -2.03 2.33 -49.03
CA PRO A 586 -2.04 0.86 -49.05
C PRO A 586 -0.64 0.24 -49.08
N GLU A 587 0.39 0.99 -49.46
CA GLU A 587 1.80 0.58 -49.39
C GLU A 587 2.35 0.44 -47.97
N ASN A 588 1.65 1.00 -46.97
CA ASN A 588 2.01 0.90 -45.54
C ASN A 588 1.22 -0.20 -44.83
N GLU A 589 1.13 -1.38 -45.46
CA GLU A 589 0.48 -2.53 -44.84
C GLU A 589 1.19 -2.90 -43.54
N GLN A 590 0.41 -3.02 -42.47
CA GLN A 590 0.89 -3.44 -41.15
C GLN A 590 0.39 -4.85 -40.87
N THR A 591 1.30 -5.68 -40.36
CA THR A 591 0.95 -7.03 -39.88
C THR A 591 1.00 -7.03 -38.36
N ILE A 592 -0.13 -7.40 -37.75
CA ILE A 592 -0.29 -7.56 -36.31
C ILE A 592 -0.51 -9.03 -36.05
N ILE A 593 0.36 -9.67 -35.25
CA ILE A 593 0.23 -11.07 -34.89
C ILE A 593 0.12 -11.16 -33.37
N GLY A 594 -0.85 -11.89 -32.85
CA GLY A 594 -1.01 -11.96 -31.41
C GLY A 594 -2.04 -12.94 -30.91
N SER A 595 -2.30 -12.86 -29.61
CA SER A 595 -3.40 -13.54 -28.94
C SER A 595 -4.31 -12.53 -28.27
N PHE A 596 -5.60 -12.88 -28.19
CA PHE A 596 -6.63 -12.06 -27.58
C PHE A 596 -7.59 -12.96 -26.80
N SER A 597 -7.85 -12.62 -25.55
CA SER A 597 -8.89 -13.25 -24.74
C SER A 597 -9.65 -12.20 -23.92
N TRP A 598 -10.97 -12.37 -23.80
CA TRP A 598 -11.77 -11.60 -22.86
C TRP A 598 -12.99 -12.39 -22.38
N LEU A 599 -13.34 -12.22 -21.11
CA LEU A 599 -14.45 -12.90 -20.46
C LEU A 599 -15.54 -11.90 -20.08
N LEU A 600 -16.76 -12.17 -20.55
CA LEU A 600 -17.96 -11.43 -20.20
C LEU A 600 -18.88 -12.28 -19.32
N LEU A 601 -19.30 -11.75 -18.17
CA LEU A 601 -20.20 -12.43 -17.23
C LEU A 601 -21.61 -11.86 -17.28
N GLY A 602 -22.60 -12.74 -17.33
CA GLY A 602 -24.02 -12.39 -17.30
C GLY A 602 -24.50 -11.99 -15.90
N VAL A 603 -25.24 -10.88 -15.83
CA VAL A 603 -25.84 -10.28 -14.64
C VAL A 603 -27.30 -9.97 -14.92
N ASN A 604 -28.16 -10.22 -13.93
CA ASN A 604 -29.60 -9.95 -14.00
C ASN A 604 -29.97 -8.79 -13.08
N ASP A 605 -31.00 -8.02 -13.45
CA ASP A 605 -31.57 -7.01 -12.58
C ASP A 605 -32.46 -7.68 -11.53
N ILE A 606 -32.14 -7.44 -10.26
CA ILE A 606 -32.87 -8.05 -9.16
C ILE A 606 -34.20 -7.36 -8.85
N ARG A 607 -34.37 -6.08 -9.21
CA ARG A 607 -35.63 -5.33 -9.07
C ARG A 607 -36.57 -5.57 -10.23
N ASN A 608 -36.03 -5.88 -11.41
CA ASN A 608 -36.82 -6.09 -12.61
C ASN A 608 -36.42 -7.37 -13.34
N SER A 609 -37.09 -8.47 -13.01
CA SER A 609 -36.92 -9.75 -13.68
C SER A 609 -37.21 -9.72 -15.19
N ASN A 610 -37.84 -8.65 -15.71
CA ASN A 610 -38.09 -8.47 -17.15
C ASN A 610 -36.97 -7.67 -17.86
N ALA A 611 -35.98 -7.13 -17.15
CA ALA A 611 -34.95 -6.27 -17.75
C ALA A 611 -33.95 -7.02 -18.65
N GLY A 612 -33.98 -8.36 -18.64
CA GLY A 612 -33.10 -9.24 -19.40
C GLY A 612 -31.69 -9.33 -18.80
N THR A 613 -30.94 -10.37 -19.19
CA THR A 613 -29.54 -10.54 -18.79
C THR A 613 -28.65 -9.54 -19.53
N ARG A 614 -27.68 -8.96 -18.82
CA ARG A 614 -26.66 -8.06 -19.38
C ARG A 614 -25.27 -8.57 -19.01
N TYR A 615 -24.25 -8.17 -19.76
CA TYR A 615 -22.93 -8.75 -19.65
C TYR A 615 -21.89 -7.70 -19.26
N ASN A 616 -21.05 -8.02 -18.28
CA ASN A 616 -19.95 -7.18 -17.82
C ASN A 616 -18.60 -7.79 -18.18
N LEU A 617 -17.62 -6.94 -18.50
CA LEU A 617 -16.24 -7.38 -18.62
C LEU A 617 -15.74 -7.88 -17.27
N ASN A 618 -15.21 -9.10 -17.26
CA ASN A 618 -14.54 -9.68 -16.11
C ASN A 618 -13.03 -9.59 -16.28
N ASN A 619 -12.50 -10.15 -17.37
CA ASN A 619 -11.07 -10.17 -17.67
C ASN A 619 -10.81 -9.84 -19.14
N ILE A 620 -9.64 -9.27 -19.41
CA ILE A 620 -9.10 -9.08 -20.76
C ILE A 620 -7.60 -9.40 -20.75
N SER A 621 -7.12 -10.06 -21.80
CA SER A 621 -5.72 -10.37 -22.04
C SER A 621 -5.41 -10.22 -23.52
N VAL A 622 -4.41 -9.41 -23.84
CA VAL A 622 -4.02 -9.08 -25.21
C VAL A 622 -2.52 -9.12 -25.30
N VAL A 623 -1.98 -9.89 -26.25
CA VAL A 623 -0.55 -9.89 -26.56
C VAL A 623 -0.41 -9.73 -28.06
N LEU A 624 0.18 -8.63 -28.51
CA LEU A 624 0.34 -8.29 -29.92
C LEU A 624 1.81 -8.03 -30.24
N ASN A 625 2.23 -8.50 -31.40
CA ASN A 625 3.47 -8.11 -32.03
C ASN A 625 3.12 -7.41 -33.35
N MET A 626 3.56 -6.16 -33.50
CA MET A 626 3.33 -5.34 -34.67
C MET A 626 4.65 -5.14 -35.41
N SER A 627 4.62 -5.36 -36.73
CA SER A 627 5.76 -5.09 -37.60
C SER A 627 5.39 -4.03 -38.64
N GLY A 628 6.21 -2.98 -38.72
CA GLY A 628 6.02 -1.85 -39.62
C GLY A 628 6.75 -1.99 -40.95
N ALA A 629 6.64 -0.95 -41.78
CA ALA A 629 7.29 -0.88 -43.09
C ALA A 629 8.82 -0.82 -42.98
N GLU A 630 9.51 -1.21 -44.06
CA GLU A 630 10.97 -1.11 -44.16
C GLU A 630 11.42 0.36 -44.17
N LEU A 631 12.27 0.72 -43.21
CA LEU A 631 12.97 1.99 -43.15
C LEU A 631 14.31 1.83 -43.87
N GLY A 632 14.41 2.41 -45.07
CA GLY A 632 15.67 2.53 -45.78
C GLY A 632 16.61 3.49 -45.03
N MET A 633 17.80 3.02 -44.67
CA MET A 633 18.90 3.88 -44.19
C MET A 633 19.96 4.06 -45.29
N ASP A 634 20.83 5.06 -45.15
CA ASP A 634 21.99 5.23 -46.03
C ASP A 634 22.95 4.01 -45.86
N GLY A 635 22.89 3.05 -46.78
CA GLY A 635 23.65 1.80 -46.79
C GLY A 635 22.85 0.63 -47.36
N ASP A 636 23.42 -0.59 -47.37
CA ASP A 636 22.71 -1.83 -47.78
C ASP A 636 21.82 -2.40 -46.64
N GLU A 637 21.71 -1.71 -45.50
CA GLU A 637 20.95 -2.18 -44.32
C GLU A 637 19.52 -1.65 -44.32
N VAL A 638 18.56 -2.58 -44.27
CA VAL A 638 17.13 -2.28 -44.17
C VAL A 638 16.66 -2.64 -42.76
N LEU A 639 16.15 -1.65 -42.03
CA LEU A 639 15.57 -1.82 -40.69
C LEU A 639 14.04 -1.86 -40.79
N ARG A 640 13.40 -2.46 -39.79
CA ARG A 640 11.95 -2.47 -39.62
C ARG A 640 11.57 -2.13 -38.19
N ASP A 641 10.44 -1.46 -38.04
CA ASP A 641 9.82 -1.21 -36.74
C ASP A 641 9.22 -2.50 -36.20
N ASN A 642 9.53 -2.81 -34.94
CA ASN A 642 8.93 -3.92 -34.21
C ASN A 642 8.41 -3.42 -32.88
N LEU A 643 7.16 -3.73 -32.55
CA LEU A 643 6.51 -3.32 -31.33
C LEU A 643 5.82 -4.52 -30.68
N VAL A 644 6.22 -4.85 -29.47
CA VAL A 644 5.49 -5.83 -28.64
C VAL A 644 4.62 -5.08 -27.65
N VAL A 645 3.33 -5.43 -27.62
CA VAL A 645 2.34 -4.89 -26.67
C VAL A 645 1.74 -6.07 -25.90
N SER A 646 1.67 -5.94 -24.57
CA SER A 646 0.92 -6.84 -23.70
C SER A 646 0.01 -6.02 -22.82
N ALA A 647 -1.26 -6.38 -22.74
CA ALA A 647 -2.24 -5.74 -21.86
C ALA A 647 -3.06 -6.81 -21.14
N VAL A 648 -3.13 -6.72 -19.82
CA VAL A 648 -3.97 -7.60 -18.99
C VAL A 648 -4.80 -6.72 -18.07
N GLY A 649 -6.09 -7.01 -17.99
CA GLY A 649 -7.01 -6.30 -17.12
C GLY A 649 -8.02 -7.22 -16.45
N SER A 650 -8.40 -6.90 -15.21
CA SER A 650 -9.51 -7.54 -14.49
C SER A 650 -10.49 -6.50 -13.97
N ALA A 651 -11.70 -6.95 -13.66
CA ALA A 651 -12.73 -6.12 -13.07
C ALA A 651 -13.20 -6.66 -11.71
N TYR A 652 -13.32 -5.77 -10.73
CA TYR A 652 -13.64 -6.13 -9.34
C TYR A 652 -15.11 -6.50 -9.10
N ASN A 653 -16.03 -5.75 -9.71
CA ASN A 653 -17.48 -5.84 -9.44
C ASN A 653 -18.30 -6.39 -10.62
N SER A 654 -17.66 -7.13 -11.53
CA SER A 654 -18.28 -7.65 -12.76
C SER A 654 -19.55 -8.47 -12.52
N SER A 655 -19.66 -9.18 -11.37
CA SER A 655 -20.80 -10.02 -11.03
C SER A 655 -21.93 -9.30 -10.26
N ASN A 656 -21.69 -8.06 -9.85
CA ASN A 656 -22.54 -7.31 -8.92
C ASN A 656 -23.01 -5.96 -9.48
N TYR A 657 -22.59 -5.56 -10.68
CA TYR A 657 -23.06 -4.35 -11.36
C TYR A 657 -24.06 -4.71 -12.46
N TYR A 658 -25.22 -4.07 -12.51
CA TYR A 658 -26.15 -4.24 -13.63
C TYR A 658 -26.03 -3.06 -14.61
N PRO A 659 -25.34 -3.22 -15.77
CA PRO A 659 -25.01 -2.12 -16.67
C PRO A 659 -26.24 -1.62 -17.42
N ASP A 660 -26.27 -0.39 -17.94
CA ASP A 660 -27.41 0.12 -18.73
C ASP A 660 -27.59 -0.50 -20.12
N THR A 661 -26.55 -1.18 -20.61
CA THR A 661 -26.50 -1.78 -21.94
C THR A 661 -26.24 -3.28 -21.84
N ILE A 662 -26.74 -4.04 -22.82
CA ILE A 662 -26.62 -5.52 -22.81
C ILE A 662 -25.16 -5.96 -22.83
N PHE A 663 -24.31 -5.28 -23.59
CA PHE A 663 -22.86 -5.45 -23.56
C PHE A 663 -22.21 -4.21 -22.97
N PRO A 664 -21.07 -4.34 -22.28
CA PRO A 664 -20.46 -3.22 -21.58
C PRO A 664 -19.89 -2.23 -22.60
N LYS A 665 -20.08 -0.93 -22.34
CA LYS A 665 -19.43 0.15 -23.08
C LYS A 665 -18.28 0.73 -22.28
N SER A 666 -17.29 1.31 -22.95
CA SER A 666 -16.17 2.01 -22.31
C SER A 666 -16.60 3.14 -21.37
N THR A 667 -17.77 3.72 -21.58
CA THR A 667 -18.36 4.78 -20.73
C THR A 667 -19.06 4.24 -19.49
N ASN A 668 -19.28 2.93 -19.37
CA ASN A 668 -19.97 2.33 -18.24
C ASN A 668 -19.02 2.04 -17.07
N TYR A 669 -17.70 2.17 -17.27
CA TYR A 669 -16.72 1.93 -16.21
C TYR A 669 -16.66 3.12 -15.26
N PHE A 670 -16.63 2.85 -13.96
CA PHE A 670 -16.55 3.81 -12.86
C PHE A 670 -17.71 4.83 -12.80
N VAL A 671 -18.86 4.48 -13.41
CA VAL A 671 -20.07 5.30 -13.37
C VAL A 671 -21.19 4.50 -12.68
N PRO A 672 -21.78 5.01 -11.58
CA PRO A 672 -22.95 4.37 -10.97
C PRO A 672 -24.13 4.44 -11.93
N ARG A 673 -25.05 3.47 -11.84
CA ARG A 673 -26.28 3.50 -12.62
C ARG A 673 -27.13 4.73 -12.21
N ASP A 674 -27.76 5.38 -13.17
CA ASP A 674 -28.64 6.53 -12.92
C ASP A 674 -29.71 6.18 -11.85
N GLY A 675 -29.82 6.99 -10.81
CA GLY A 675 -30.73 6.79 -9.68
C GLY A 675 -30.20 5.89 -8.55
N PHE A 676 -28.94 5.45 -8.66
CA PHE A 676 -28.22 4.63 -7.68
C PHE A 676 -26.92 5.30 -7.24
N GLU A 677 -26.86 6.63 -7.24
CA GLU A 677 -25.69 7.39 -6.80
C GLU A 677 -25.55 7.42 -5.26
N PHE A 678 -24.39 7.83 -4.75
CA PHE A 678 -24.19 8.06 -3.32
C PHE A 678 -25.30 8.97 -2.75
N GLU A 679 -25.82 8.63 -1.55
CA GLU A 679 -26.97 9.28 -0.90
C GLU A 679 -28.33 9.14 -1.60
N ALA A 680 -28.41 8.43 -2.73
CA ALA A 680 -29.70 8.14 -3.35
C ALA A 680 -30.57 7.29 -2.41
N SER A 681 -31.84 7.67 -2.28
CA SER A 681 -32.82 6.83 -1.56
C SER A 681 -33.06 5.54 -2.34
N SER A 682 -33.20 4.42 -1.64
CA SER A 682 -33.55 3.14 -2.24
C SER A 682 -34.87 3.21 -3.02
N GLY A 683 -35.79 4.10 -2.62
CA GLY A 683 -37.12 4.26 -3.21
C GLY A 683 -38.05 3.05 -3.02
N ILE A 684 -37.56 1.99 -2.38
CA ILE A 684 -38.25 0.73 -2.07
C ILE A 684 -37.78 0.21 -0.71
N ASP A 685 -38.55 -0.69 -0.13
CA ASP A 685 -38.12 -1.46 1.04
C ASP A 685 -36.93 -2.37 0.64
N ILE A 686 -35.83 -2.30 1.38
CA ILE A 686 -34.61 -3.11 1.14
C ILE A 686 -34.37 -4.15 2.23
N LEU A 687 -34.99 -3.96 3.39
CA LEU A 687 -34.83 -4.80 4.58
C LEU A 687 -36.18 -5.01 5.25
N GLU A 688 -36.52 -6.25 5.55
CA GLU A 688 -37.63 -6.61 6.44
C GLU A 688 -37.06 -7.28 7.71
N THR A 689 -37.43 -6.77 8.89
CA THR A 689 -37.01 -7.36 10.15
C THR A 689 -38.15 -8.07 10.84
N SER A 690 -37.91 -9.25 11.42
CA SER A 690 -38.88 -9.94 12.26
C SER A 690 -38.20 -10.79 13.34
N ILE A 691 -38.89 -11.08 14.44
CA ILE A 691 -38.40 -12.02 15.47
C ILE A 691 -39.19 -13.31 15.37
N VAL A 692 -38.49 -14.40 15.08
CA VAL A 692 -39.06 -15.75 14.96
C VAL A 692 -38.54 -16.67 16.05
N ASP A 693 -39.36 -17.62 16.46
CA ASP A 693 -38.95 -18.68 17.39
C ASP A 693 -38.40 -19.87 16.58
N TYR A 694 -37.24 -20.39 16.97
CA TYR A 694 -36.59 -21.51 16.31
C TYR A 694 -36.13 -22.56 17.32
N THR A 695 -35.94 -23.80 16.88
CA THR A 695 -35.34 -24.86 17.71
C THR A 695 -33.92 -25.14 17.24
N PHE A 696 -32.94 -24.79 18.07
CA PHE A 696 -31.52 -25.04 17.83
C PHE A 696 -31.01 -26.19 18.69
N PRO A 697 -29.88 -26.84 18.34
CA PRO A 697 -29.26 -27.81 19.22
C PRO A 697 -28.82 -27.15 20.53
N GLN A 698 -28.95 -27.88 21.64
CA GLN A 698 -28.29 -27.51 22.89
C GLN A 698 -26.77 -27.45 22.69
N VAL A 699 -26.15 -26.43 23.27
CA VAL A 699 -24.70 -26.20 23.22
C VAL A 699 -24.08 -26.35 24.61
N ASP A 700 -22.78 -26.64 24.66
CA ASP A 700 -21.99 -26.63 25.89
C ASP A 700 -21.54 -25.22 26.30
N SER A 701 -20.69 -25.14 27.32
CA SER A 701 -20.15 -23.88 27.85
C SER A 701 -19.22 -23.13 26.90
N GLU A 702 -18.84 -23.74 25.78
CA GLU A 702 -17.99 -23.15 24.74
C GLU A 702 -18.80 -22.79 23.47
N GLY A 703 -20.12 -23.00 23.50
CA GLY A 703 -21.01 -22.75 22.36
C GLY A 703 -21.05 -23.89 21.34
N VAL A 704 -20.46 -25.05 21.66
CA VAL A 704 -20.40 -26.19 20.74
C VAL A 704 -21.65 -27.08 20.89
N PRO A 705 -22.31 -27.50 19.80
CA PRO A 705 -23.46 -28.41 19.88
C PRO A 705 -23.13 -29.71 20.62
N LEU A 706 -23.98 -30.10 21.57
CA LEU A 706 -23.79 -31.32 22.35
C LEU A 706 -23.77 -32.57 21.44
N VAL A 707 -22.92 -33.54 21.73
CA VAL A 707 -22.78 -34.76 20.90
C VAL A 707 -24.12 -35.48 20.72
N GLY A 708 -24.46 -35.74 19.45
CA GLY A 708 -25.73 -36.36 19.05
C GLY A 708 -26.96 -35.51 19.34
N SER A 709 -26.82 -34.19 19.41
CA SER A 709 -27.93 -33.23 19.35
C SER A 709 -28.43 -33.00 17.92
N ILE A 710 -27.59 -33.30 16.92
CA ILE A 710 -27.91 -33.28 15.49
C ILE A 710 -27.72 -34.70 14.94
N VAL A 711 -28.74 -35.24 14.26
CA VAL A 711 -28.69 -36.53 13.55
C VAL A 711 -29.36 -36.34 12.19
N GLU A 712 -28.69 -36.75 11.10
CA GLU A 712 -29.18 -36.58 9.72
C GLU A 712 -29.60 -35.12 9.42
N GLY A 713 -28.89 -34.15 10.00
CA GLY A 713 -29.17 -32.73 9.81
C GLY A 713 -30.41 -32.20 10.52
N GLN A 714 -31.01 -32.97 11.44
CA GLN A 714 -32.15 -32.55 12.25
C GLN A 714 -31.78 -32.48 13.73
N VAL A 715 -32.37 -31.52 14.44
CA VAL A 715 -32.25 -31.43 15.90
C VAL A 715 -33.01 -32.60 16.53
N VAL A 716 -32.32 -33.41 17.32
CA VAL A 716 -32.91 -34.59 17.98
C VAL A 716 -33.94 -34.15 19.01
N ALA A 717 -35.13 -34.75 18.95
CA ALA A 717 -36.22 -34.48 19.90
C ALA A 717 -35.75 -34.64 21.36
N GLY A 718 -35.95 -33.61 22.19
CA GLY A 718 -35.51 -33.58 23.58
C GLY A 718 -34.07 -33.10 23.82
N LYS A 719 -33.30 -32.84 22.75
CA LYS A 719 -31.96 -32.19 22.79
C LYS A 719 -31.92 -30.84 22.08
N GLY A 720 -33.08 -30.32 21.70
CA GLY A 720 -33.25 -28.97 21.17
C GLY A 720 -33.51 -27.95 22.28
N ILE A 721 -33.19 -26.70 21.99
CA ILE A 721 -33.50 -25.54 22.82
C ILE A 721 -34.20 -24.50 21.96
N ALA A 722 -35.23 -23.87 22.53
CA ALA A 722 -35.92 -22.78 21.87
C ALA A 722 -35.05 -21.53 21.92
N VAL A 723 -34.76 -20.96 20.75
CA VAL A 723 -34.01 -19.71 20.59
C VAL A 723 -34.89 -18.69 19.88
N LYS A 724 -34.63 -17.42 20.13
CA LYS A 724 -35.20 -16.34 19.33
C LYS A 724 -34.19 -15.94 18.26
N ILE A 725 -34.69 -15.71 17.05
CA ILE A 725 -33.89 -15.22 15.93
C ILE A 725 -34.49 -13.90 15.49
N LEU A 726 -33.68 -12.84 15.49
CA LEU A 726 -33.99 -11.63 14.76
C LEU A 726 -33.49 -11.83 13.33
N ARG A 727 -34.45 -11.96 12.41
CA ARG A 727 -34.20 -12.11 10.98
C ARG A 727 -34.17 -10.73 10.35
N PHE A 728 -33.08 -10.46 9.64
CA PHE A 728 -32.93 -9.38 8.68
C PHE A 728 -33.09 -10.01 7.30
N ASP A 729 -34.31 -10.00 6.78
CA ASP A 729 -34.62 -10.45 5.43
C ASP A 729 -34.23 -9.32 4.47
N TYR A 730 -33.06 -9.48 3.84
CA TYR A 730 -32.63 -8.62 2.77
C TYR A 730 -33.43 -9.05 1.54
N LEU A 731 -34.51 -8.31 1.25
CA LEU A 731 -35.53 -8.66 0.24
C LEU A 731 -34.98 -9.00 -1.16
N HIS A 732 -33.69 -8.73 -1.40
CA HIS A 732 -32.97 -8.98 -2.65
C HIS A 732 -31.64 -9.76 -2.48
N SER A 733 -31.24 -10.19 -1.28
CA SER A 733 -29.89 -10.76 -1.04
C SER A 733 -29.84 -11.88 0.02
N GLY A 734 -30.96 -12.50 0.37
CA GLY A 734 -31.05 -13.55 1.39
C GLY A 734 -31.28 -12.97 2.78
N SER A 735 -30.96 -13.70 3.84
CA SER A 735 -31.24 -13.21 5.21
C SER A 735 -30.01 -13.25 6.12
N GLY A 736 -29.81 -12.17 6.87
CA GLY A 736 -28.94 -12.11 8.05
C GLY A 736 -29.71 -12.50 9.30
N LEU A 737 -29.11 -13.27 10.19
CA LEU A 737 -29.78 -13.87 11.34
C LEU A 737 -28.97 -13.60 12.61
N PHE A 738 -29.59 -12.96 13.59
CA PHE A 738 -29.04 -12.77 14.92
C PHE A 738 -29.74 -13.72 15.88
N ILE A 739 -28.99 -14.69 16.41
CA ILE A 739 -29.53 -15.80 17.19
C ILE A 739 -29.11 -15.61 18.65
N ALA A 740 -30.08 -15.50 19.54
CA ALA A 740 -29.84 -15.40 20.98
C ALA A 740 -30.18 -16.72 21.67
N TYR A 741 -29.17 -17.35 22.29
CA TYR A 741 -29.36 -18.48 23.18
C TYR A 741 -29.83 -18.01 24.57
N PRO A 742 -30.69 -18.80 25.24
CA PRO A 742 -31.04 -18.54 26.63
C PRO A 742 -29.82 -18.67 27.54
N GLN A 743 -29.90 -18.04 28.72
CA GLN A 743 -28.80 -17.98 29.68
C GLN A 743 -28.23 -19.37 29.99
N SER A 744 -26.92 -19.53 29.85
CA SER A 744 -26.21 -20.74 30.25
C SER A 744 -26.04 -20.81 31.77
N SER A 745 -25.66 -21.99 32.26
CA SER A 745 -25.53 -22.27 33.70
C SER A 745 -24.46 -21.44 34.42
N ASP A 746 -23.55 -20.81 33.67
CA ASP A 746 -22.51 -19.89 34.15
C ASP A 746 -22.97 -18.42 34.16
N GLY A 747 -24.23 -18.15 33.79
CA GLY A 747 -24.84 -16.82 33.85
C GLY A 747 -24.61 -15.95 32.60
N LYS A 748 -23.96 -16.46 31.55
CA LYS A 748 -23.69 -15.73 30.30
C LYS A 748 -24.76 -15.99 29.24
N PHE A 749 -24.90 -15.08 28.28
CA PHE A 749 -25.74 -15.26 27.09
C PHE A 749 -24.87 -15.45 25.86
N LEU A 750 -25.19 -16.45 25.04
CA LEU A 750 -24.48 -16.71 23.77
C LEU A 750 -25.27 -16.10 22.61
N GLY A 751 -24.59 -15.34 21.77
CA GLY A 751 -25.11 -14.79 20.52
C GLY A 751 -24.37 -15.35 19.32
N LEU A 752 -25.10 -15.65 18.24
CA LEU A 752 -24.53 -16.02 16.94
C LEU A 752 -24.98 -15.02 15.87
N VAL A 753 -24.08 -14.70 14.96
CA VAL A 753 -24.36 -13.93 13.74
C VAL A 753 -24.18 -14.85 12.54
N CYS A 754 -25.29 -15.12 11.85
CA CYS A 754 -25.33 -16.06 10.74
C CYS A 754 -26.00 -15.46 9.51
N THR A 755 -25.80 -16.10 8.37
CA THR A 755 -26.46 -15.77 7.11
C THR A 755 -27.08 -17.03 6.51
N ILE A 756 -28.14 -16.86 5.74
CA ILE A 756 -28.75 -17.91 4.91
C ILE A 756 -28.89 -17.39 3.48
N THR A 757 -28.64 -18.26 2.51
CA THR A 757 -28.78 -17.88 1.10
C THR A 757 -30.25 -17.87 0.68
N LEU A 758 -30.58 -17.14 -0.40
CA LEU A 758 -31.93 -17.15 -1.00
C LEU A 758 -32.46 -18.56 -1.31
N GLN A 759 -31.58 -19.48 -1.71
CA GLN A 759 -31.96 -20.87 -2.01
C GLN A 759 -32.36 -21.64 -0.74
N ASP A 760 -31.78 -21.27 0.40
CA ASP A 760 -31.96 -22.00 1.65
C ASP A 760 -33.11 -21.46 2.53
N GLU A 761 -33.69 -20.30 2.17
CA GLU A 761 -34.82 -19.70 2.90
C GLU A 761 -36.02 -20.64 2.98
N VAL A 762 -36.28 -21.44 1.93
CA VAL A 762 -37.38 -22.42 1.92
C VAL A 762 -37.22 -23.46 3.04
N TYR A 763 -35.99 -23.86 3.36
CA TYR A 763 -35.70 -24.80 4.44
C TYR A 763 -35.75 -24.13 5.81
N PHE A 764 -35.33 -22.86 5.89
CA PHE A 764 -35.46 -22.04 7.09
C PHE A 764 -36.94 -21.89 7.50
N GLU A 765 -37.83 -21.57 6.55
CA GLU A 765 -39.28 -21.45 6.80
C GLU A 765 -39.94 -22.77 7.23
N GLN A 766 -39.31 -23.90 6.94
CA GLN A 766 -39.74 -25.23 7.40
C GLN A 766 -39.20 -25.60 8.79
N GLY A 767 -38.37 -24.76 9.39
CA GLY A 767 -37.71 -25.02 10.68
C GLY A 767 -36.53 -26.00 10.58
N ALA A 768 -35.96 -26.20 9.39
CA ALA A 768 -34.83 -27.11 9.20
C ALA A 768 -33.47 -26.43 9.46
N ILE A 769 -32.45 -27.17 9.91
CA ILE A 769 -31.08 -26.64 10.04
C ILE A 769 -30.14 -27.14 8.94
N THR A 770 -30.62 -28.05 8.09
CA THR A 770 -29.90 -28.54 6.91
C THR A 770 -30.84 -28.70 5.73
N ARG A 771 -30.31 -28.59 4.52
CA ARG A 771 -31.00 -28.99 3.29
C ARG A 771 -30.69 -30.44 2.94
N PRO A 772 -31.63 -31.17 2.29
CA PRO A 772 -31.40 -32.53 1.81
C PRO A 772 -30.19 -32.59 0.86
N ALA A 773 -29.55 -33.77 0.83
CA ALA A 773 -28.59 -34.14 -0.19
C ALA A 773 -29.12 -33.82 -1.60
N ASP A 774 -28.28 -33.26 -2.46
CA ASP A 774 -28.61 -33.18 -3.89
C ASP A 774 -28.64 -34.59 -4.50
N THR A 775 -29.09 -34.71 -5.75
CA THR A 775 -29.16 -35.99 -6.47
C THR A 775 -27.79 -36.64 -6.72
N SER A 776 -26.67 -36.03 -6.29
CA SER A 776 -25.31 -36.55 -6.43
C SER A 776 -24.87 -37.46 -5.27
N GLY A 777 -25.68 -37.57 -4.20
CA GLY A 777 -25.39 -38.43 -3.05
C GLY A 777 -24.49 -37.78 -1.99
N ALA A 778 -24.40 -36.45 -1.96
CA ALA A 778 -23.69 -35.69 -0.93
C ALA A 778 -24.39 -35.78 0.45
N ASP A 779 -23.68 -35.50 1.54
CA ASP A 779 -24.28 -35.39 2.88
C ASP A 779 -25.21 -34.15 2.97
N PRO A 780 -26.22 -34.14 3.87
CA PRO A 780 -27.05 -32.96 4.13
C PRO A 780 -26.18 -31.74 4.49
N ALA A 781 -26.37 -30.62 3.79
CA ALA A 781 -25.58 -29.40 4.01
C ALA A 781 -26.27 -28.45 5.01
N ASN A 782 -25.49 -27.86 5.92
CA ASN A 782 -25.98 -26.83 6.86
C ASN A 782 -26.48 -25.61 6.09
N ILE A 783 -27.68 -25.13 6.41
CA ILE A 783 -28.23 -23.93 5.76
C ILE A 783 -27.72 -22.63 6.36
N PHE A 784 -27.22 -22.66 7.60
CA PHE A 784 -26.70 -21.50 8.31
C PHE A 784 -25.19 -21.37 8.08
N ASN A 785 -24.75 -20.21 7.61
CA ASN A 785 -23.35 -19.84 7.56
C ASN A 785 -23.06 -18.78 8.64
N CYS A 786 -22.48 -19.20 9.76
CA CYS A 786 -22.23 -18.34 10.92
C CYS A 786 -20.81 -17.78 10.88
N ILE A 787 -20.72 -16.45 10.86
CA ILE A 787 -19.46 -15.71 10.72
C ILE A 787 -18.88 -15.26 12.07
N GLY A 788 -19.67 -15.32 13.15
CA GLY A 788 -19.23 -14.94 14.48
C GLY A 788 -20.09 -15.52 15.59
N GLN A 789 -19.43 -15.80 16.72
CA GLN A 789 -20.05 -16.18 17.98
C GLN A 789 -19.45 -15.34 19.11
N SER A 790 -20.28 -14.85 20.04
CA SER A 790 -19.80 -14.10 21.19
C SER A 790 -20.74 -14.21 22.39
N TYR A 791 -20.22 -13.95 23.59
CA TYR A 791 -21.03 -13.80 24.79
C TYR A 791 -21.36 -12.33 25.03
N TYR A 792 -22.60 -12.04 25.45
CA TYR A 792 -23.06 -10.68 25.70
C TYR A 792 -23.81 -10.56 27.04
N GLU A 793 -23.90 -9.34 27.57
CA GLU A 793 -24.61 -9.02 28.81
C GLU A 793 -26.04 -8.51 28.52
N GLY A 794 -26.98 -8.67 29.45
CA GLY A 794 -28.35 -8.17 29.30
C GLY A 794 -29.45 -9.14 29.76
N SER A 795 -30.59 -9.13 29.09
CA SER A 795 -31.75 -10.00 29.39
C SER A 795 -31.83 -11.26 28.50
N GLY A 796 -30.83 -11.47 27.63
CA GLY A 796 -30.73 -12.62 26.74
C GLY A 796 -31.63 -12.56 25.51
N GLY A 797 -32.18 -11.38 25.20
CA GLY A 797 -33.01 -11.16 24.02
C GLY A 797 -32.19 -10.82 22.79
N VAL A 798 -32.72 -11.15 21.61
CA VAL A 798 -32.12 -10.76 20.30
C VAL A 798 -31.95 -9.25 20.14
N ASN A 799 -32.81 -8.43 20.76
CA ASN A 799 -32.66 -6.97 20.77
C ASN A 799 -31.45 -6.52 21.60
N ASP A 800 -31.12 -7.21 22.70
CA ASP A 800 -29.93 -6.89 23.49
C ASP A 800 -28.66 -7.23 22.69
N LEU A 801 -28.64 -8.41 22.04
CA LEU A 801 -27.54 -8.83 21.17
C LEU A 801 -27.23 -7.80 20.08
N VAL A 802 -28.24 -7.37 19.32
CA VAL A 802 -28.02 -6.42 18.21
C VAL A 802 -27.69 -5.02 18.70
N LYS A 803 -28.19 -4.59 19.86
CA LYS A 803 -27.78 -3.31 20.47
C LYS A 803 -26.32 -3.31 20.92
N GLU A 804 -25.81 -4.43 21.44
CA GLU A 804 -24.39 -4.54 21.78
C GLU A 804 -23.52 -4.48 20.51
N LEU A 805 -23.94 -5.16 19.43
CA LEU A 805 -23.23 -5.08 18.15
C LEU A 805 -23.28 -3.66 17.55
N TRP A 806 -24.42 -2.97 17.67
CA TRP A 806 -24.60 -1.59 17.21
C TRP A 806 -23.66 -0.59 17.91
N LYS A 807 -23.31 -0.82 19.19
CA LYS A 807 -22.36 0.02 19.91
C LYS A 807 -20.92 -0.13 19.42
N ILE A 808 -20.60 -1.29 18.83
CA ILE A 808 -19.26 -1.58 18.32
C ILE A 808 -19.13 -1.03 16.90
N GLU A 809 -20.07 -1.39 16.02
CA GLU A 809 -20.01 -1.05 14.60
C GLU A 809 -21.43 -0.91 14.02
N PRO A 810 -22.04 0.30 14.09
CA PRO A 810 -23.42 0.51 13.63
C PRO A 810 -23.56 0.35 12.11
N ASP A 811 -22.51 0.63 11.35
CA ASP A 811 -22.52 0.60 9.88
C ASP A 811 -22.66 -0.81 9.33
N VAL A 812 -22.01 -1.79 9.97
CA VAL A 812 -22.15 -3.21 9.61
C VAL A 812 -23.57 -3.73 9.84
N ILE A 813 -24.26 -3.25 10.87
CA ILE A 813 -25.63 -3.68 11.20
C ILE A 813 -26.66 -3.11 10.21
N ARG A 814 -26.47 -1.87 9.77
CA ARG A 814 -27.39 -1.22 8.81
C ARG A 814 -27.04 -1.47 7.34
N ALA A 815 -25.85 -1.99 7.04
CA ALA A 815 -25.43 -2.28 5.67
C ALA A 815 -26.26 -3.38 5.01
N VAL A 816 -26.84 -3.05 3.85
CA VAL A 816 -27.61 -3.97 3.00
C VAL A 816 -27.02 -3.92 1.60
N ASN A 817 -26.35 -4.99 1.18
CA ASN A 817 -25.84 -5.12 -0.18
C ASN A 817 -26.98 -5.56 -1.11
N VAL A 818 -27.32 -4.74 -2.10
CA VAL A 818 -28.30 -5.04 -3.15
C VAL A 818 -27.55 -5.32 -4.44
N ARG A 819 -27.64 -6.58 -4.91
CA ARG A 819 -26.96 -7.01 -6.13
C ARG A 819 -27.43 -6.21 -7.34
N GLY A 820 -26.48 -5.69 -8.12
CA GLY A 820 -26.73 -4.85 -9.29
C GLY A 820 -26.70 -3.35 -8.99
N GLU A 821 -26.66 -2.95 -7.70
CA GLU A 821 -26.88 -1.56 -7.27
C GLU A 821 -25.85 -1.02 -6.31
N GLY A 822 -25.43 -1.81 -5.32
CA GLY A 822 -24.48 -1.37 -4.29
C GLY A 822 -24.95 -1.62 -2.87
N VAL A 823 -24.26 -1.02 -1.90
CA VAL A 823 -24.56 -1.11 -0.47
C VAL A 823 -25.36 0.11 -0.04
N TYR A 824 -26.51 -0.15 0.58
CA TYR A 824 -27.33 0.85 1.26
C TYR A 824 -27.16 0.75 2.77
N TYR A 825 -27.35 1.85 3.49
CA TYR A 825 -27.68 1.80 4.91
C TYR A 825 -29.19 1.83 5.08
N ALA A 826 -29.75 0.80 5.71
CA ALA A 826 -31.15 0.75 6.08
C ALA A 826 -31.47 1.85 7.10
N ASP A 827 -32.61 2.51 6.91
CA ASP A 827 -33.08 3.61 7.76
C ASP A 827 -33.70 3.04 9.05
N LEU A 828 -32.86 2.42 9.89
CA LEU A 828 -33.27 1.80 11.14
C LEU A 828 -33.66 2.85 12.19
N PRO A 829 -34.70 2.60 13.00
CA PRO A 829 -35.17 3.55 13.99
C PRO A 829 -34.17 3.67 15.15
N THR A 830 -33.68 4.89 15.37
CA THR A 830 -32.77 5.22 16.49
C THR A 830 -33.35 6.31 17.38
N VAL A 831 -32.93 6.35 18.65
CA VAL A 831 -33.23 7.40 19.61
C VAL A 831 -31.94 8.03 20.13
N GLY A 832 -31.90 9.37 20.24
CA GLY A 832 -30.71 10.12 20.69
C GLY A 832 -30.26 11.20 19.70
N ALA A 833 -29.29 12.02 20.10
CA ALA A 833 -28.58 12.98 19.23
C ALA A 833 -27.41 12.28 18.50
N ASP A 834 -26.86 12.90 17.46
CA ASP A 834 -26.08 12.27 16.38
C ASP A 834 -24.97 11.28 16.84
N ASP A 835 -24.20 11.60 17.88
CA ASP A 835 -23.08 10.75 18.34
C ASP A 835 -23.46 9.64 19.34
N ASN A 836 -24.74 9.57 19.73
CA ASN A 836 -25.25 8.62 20.75
C ASN A 836 -26.56 7.93 20.32
N LYS A 837 -26.78 7.78 19.01
CA LYS A 837 -27.98 7.11 18.47
C LYS A 837 -28.05 5.66 18.94
N GLN A 838 -29.01 5.37 19.82
CA GLN A 838 -29.31 4.01 20.27
C GLN A 838 -30.38 3.39 19.38
N LEU A 839 -30.14 2.16 18.96
CA LEU A 839 -31.10 1.37 18.17
C LEU A 839 -32.36 1.07 18.99
N VAL A 840 -33.54 1.28 18.39
CA VAL A 840 -34.83 0.93 19.01
C VAL A 840 -35.05 -0.59 18.94
N ASP A 841 -35.84 -1.15 19.88
CA ASP A 841 -36.21 -2.57 19.86
C ASP A 841 -36.95 -2.97 18.59
N PHE A 842 -36.51 -4.08 17.98
CA PHE A 842 -37.23 -4.72 16.89
C PHE A 842 -38.44 -5.50 17.43
N SER A 843 -39.48 -5.56 16.60
CA SER A 843 -40.75 -6.21 16.93
C SER A 843 -40.81 -7.64 16.38
N ALA A 844 -41.66 -8.47 16.95
CA ALA A 844 -41.93 -9.81 16.40
C ALA A 844 -42.73 -9.77 15.08
N ALA A 845 -43.48 -8.70 14.84
CA ALA A 845 -44.16 -8.51 13.56
C ALA A 845 -43.15 -8.03 12.50
N PRO A 846 -43.28 -8.47 11.23
CA PRO A 846 -42.46 -7.97 10.14
C PRO A 846 -42.59 -6.45 9.99
N VAL A 847 -41.44 -5.76 9.94
CA VAL A 847 -41.35 -4.31 9.69
C VAL A 847 -40.36 -4.09 8.56
N ARG A 848 -40.71 -3.23 7.60
CA ARG A 848 -39.89 -2.93 6.44
C ARG A 848 -39.23 -1.57 6.54
N TYR A 849 -38.03 -1.49 6.00
CA TYR A 849 -37.21 -0.29 5.98
C TYR A 849 -36.71 0.02 4.57
N THR A 850 -36.78 1.31 4.22
CA THR A 850 -36.01 1.88 3.11
C THR A 850 -34.54 2.02 3.51
N GLY A 851 -33.71 2.50 2.59
CA GLY A 851 -32.36 2.88 2.94
C GLY A 851 -31.80 3.98 2.05
N THR A 852 -30.59 4.39 2.40
CA THR A 852 -29.83 5.44 1.72
C THR A 852 -28.54 4.83 1.18
N MET A 853 -28.27 5.04 -0.11
CA MET A 853 -27.11 4.48 -0.81
C MET A 853 -25.81 5.00 -0.19
N GLN A 854 -24.87 4.10 0.10
CA GLN A 854 -23.56 4.43 0.67
C GLN A 854 -22.41 4.04 -0.23
N ALA A 855 -22.51 2.90 -0.91
CA ALA A 855 -21.47 2.44 -1.81
C ALA A 855 -22.11 1.89 -3.08
N PRO A 856 -22.29 2.71 -4.12
CA PRO A 856 -22.91 2.25 -5.35
C PRO A 856 -22.03 1.24 -6.07
N ALA A 857 -22.65 0.20 -6.62
CA ALA A 857 -21.96 -0.74 -7.49
C ALA A 857 -21.54 -0.01 -8.77
N MET A 858 -20.29 -0.21 -9.17
CA MET A 858 -19.75 0.30 -10.43
C MET A 858 -18.93 -0.81 -11.08
N LEU A 859 -18.97 -0.90 -12.40
CA LEU A 859 -18.01 -1.72 -13.14
C LEU A 859 -16.67 -0.99 -13.14
N GLY A 860 -15.60 -1.57 -12.59
CA GLY A 860 -14.28 -0.92 -12.54
C GLY A 860 -13.20 -1.90 -12.93
N ILE A 861 -12.17 -1.42 -13.62
CA ILE A 861 -10.92 -2.17 -13.83
C ILE A 861 -10.06 -1.98 -12.58
N ASP A 862 -9.88 -3.03 -11.79
CA ASP A 862 -9.14 -2.97 -10.53
C ASP A 862 -7.66 -3.24 -10.69
N ASN A 863 -7.29 -3.94 -11.75
CA ASN A 863 -5.90 -4.16 -12.12
C ASN A 863 -5.81 -4.05 -13.64
N LEU A 864 -4.92 -3.19 -14.09
CA LEU A 864 -4.53 -3.06 -15.48
C LEU A 864 -3.01 -3.01 -15.54
N ARG A 865 -2.42 -3.95 -16.29
CA ARG A 865 -1.02 -3.89 -16.66
C ARG A 865 -0.88 -3.74 -18.16
N LEU A 866 -0.08 -2.78 -18.60
CA LEU A 866 0.24 -2.50 -19.99
C LEU A 866 1.76 -2.47 -20.17
N GLN A 867 2.28 -3.34 -21.01
CA GLN A 867 3.67 -3.39 -21.39
C GLN A 867 3.84 -3.08 -22.87
N ILE A 868 4.76 -2.17 -23.18
CA ILE A 868 5.06 -1.73 -24.54
C ILE A 868 6.58 -1.78 -24.75
N ARG A 869 7.04 -2.48 -25.80
CA ARG A 869 8.46 -2.66 -26.12
C ARG A 869 8.76 -2.38 -27.59
N PRO A 870 8.92 -1.11 -28.00
CA PRO A 870 9.38 -0.76 -29.34
C PRO A 870 10.87 -1.06 -29.51
N GLN A 871 11.22 -1.57 -30.68
CA GLN A 871 12.58 -1.88 -31.09
C GLN A 871 12.72 -1.77 -32.61
N LEU A 872 13.87 -1.27 -33.06
CA LEU A 872 14.27 -1.38 -34.46
C LEU A 872 15.07 -2.67 -34.67
N ILE A 873 14.66 -3.46 -35.66
CA ILE A 873 15.28 -4.75 -35.98
C ILE A 873 15.70 -4.76 -37.45
N SER A 874 16.84 -5.37 -37.77
CA SER A 874 17.22 -5.60 -39.17
C SER A 874 16.25 -6.56 -39.87
N SER A 875 16.10 -6.40 -41.19
CA SER A 875 15.24 -7.25 -42.04
C SER A 875 15.52 -8.77 -41.95
N ASP A 876 16.71 -9.18 -41.50
CA ASP A 876 17.11 -10.57 -41.26
C ASP A 876 17.02 -11.00 -39.78
N ASN A 877 16.51 -10.14 -38.89
CA ASN A 877 16.41 -10.31 -37.44
C ASN A 877 17.74 -10.52 -36.70
N THR A 878 18.90 -10.22 -37.31
CA THR A 878 20.22 -10.46 -36.69
C THR A 878 20.75 -9.28 -35.88
N LYS A 879 20.30 -8.05 -36.15
CA LYS A 879 20.69 -6.84 -35.43
C LYS A 879 19.46 -6.19 -34.79
N LYS A 880 19.60 -5.89 -33.50
CA LYS A 880 18.61 -5.17 -32.70
C LYS A 880 19.25 -3.87 -32.23
N LEU A 881 18.58 -2.74 -32.48
CA LEU A 881 18.99 -1.46 -31.91
C LEU A 881 18.41 -1.29 -30.50
N ALA A 882 18.80 -0.20 -29.83
CA ALA A 882 18.37 0.14 -28.49
C ALA A 882 16.84 0.03 -28.36
N GLU A 883 16.43 -0.76 -27.38
CA GLU A 883 15.03 -1.01 -27.07
C GLU A 883 14.52 0.04 -26.09
N VAL A 884 13.24 0.41 -26.17
CA VAL A 884 12.57 1.10 -25.06
C VAL A 884 11.58 0.14 -24.46
N ALA A 885 11.56 0.03 -23.14
CA ALA A 885 10.55 -0.73 -22.41
C ALA A 885 9.70 0.22 -21.59
N ILE A 886 8.39 0.08 -21.70
CA ILE A 886 7.40 0.80 -20.90
C ILE A 886 6.54 -0.26 -20.21
N ASP A 887 6.39 -0.17 -18.89
CA ASP A 887 5.51 -1.02 -18.08
C ASP A 887 4.67 -0.12 -17.18
N LEU A 888 3.37 -0.05 -17.47
CA LEU A 888 2.38 0.66 -16.69
C LEU A 888 1.57 -0.36 -15.90
N ASN A 889 1.52 -0.19 -14.60
CA ASN A 889 0.62 -0.88 -13.70
C ASN A 889 -0.34 0.14 -13.10
N LEU A 890 -1.64 -0.09 -13.25
CA LEU A 890 -2.68 0.68 -12.62
C LEU A 890 -3.55 -0.27 -11.83
N ILE A 891 -3.48 -0.15 -10.51
CA ILE A 891 -4.32 -0.88 -9.59
C ILE A 891 -5.29 0.13 -8.99
N ARG A 892 -6.58 -0.05 -9.26
CA ARG A 892 -7.65 0.79 -8.74
C ARG A 892 -8.80 -0.09 -8.25
N PRO A 893 -8.61 -0.85 -7.16
CA PRO A 893 -9.66 -1.71 -6.62
C PRO A 893 -10.90 -0.88 -6.34
N THR A 894 -10.71 0.36 -5.89
CA THR A 894 -11.77 1.24 -5.44
C THR A 894 -11.53 2.67 -5.87
N LYS A 895 -12.52 3.52 -5.66
CA LYS A 895 -12.49 4.87 -6.22
C LYS A 895 -11.57 5.82 -5.40
N ALA A 896 -11.15 5.45 -4.17
CA ALA A 896 -10.14 6.15 -3.35
C ALA A 896 -8.73 5.58 -3.49
N SER A 897 -8.58 4.28 -3.67
CA SER A 897 -7.25 3.68 -3.73
C SER A 897 -6.81 3.56 -5.17
N ILE A 898 -5.79 4.32 -5.52
CA ILE A 898 -5.15 4.28 -6.83
C ILE A 898 -3.69 3.96 -6.56
N ASN A 899 -3.18 2.91 -7.18
CA ASN A 899 -1.75 2.65 -7.26
C ASN A 899 -1.36 2.68 -8.74
N VAL A 900 -0.57 3.68 -9.11
CA VAL A 900 0.02 3.85 -10.42
C VAL A 900 1.51 3.54 -10.29
N GLY A 901 1.98 2.58 -11.07
CA GLY A 901 3.39 2.36 -11.33
C GLY A 901 3.65 2.58 -12.82
N LEU A 902 4.52 3.52 -13.18
CA LEU A 902 5.00 3.68 -14.55
C LEU A 902 6.51 3.48 -14.57
N PHE A 903 6.95 2.43 -15.25
CA PHE A 903 8.34 2.16 -15.51
C PHE A 903 8.67 2.44 -16.98
N VAL A 904 9.76 3.16 -17.22
CA VAL A 904 10.31 3.41 -18.55
C VAL A 904 11.79 3.10 -18.51
N ALA A 905 12.31 2.30 -19.44
CA ALA A 905 13.73 2.00 -19.55
C ALA A 905 14.21 2.12 -20.99
N TYR A 906 15.39 2.70 -21.17
CA TYR A 906 16.11 2.79 -22.43
C TYR A 906 17.28 1.81 -22.44
N ASN A 907 17.37 1.02 -23.50
CA ASN A 907 18.39 0.00 -23.73
C ASN A 907 18.56 -1.03 -22.59
N PRO A 908 17.47 -1.56 -21.98
CA PRO A 908 17.59 -2.54 -20.90
C PRO A 908 18.15 -3.88 -21.43
N VAL A 909 19.15 -4.44 -20.75
CA VAL A 909 19.58 -5.83 -20.96
C VAL A 909 18.69 -6.77 -20.16
N GLN A 910 18.33 -6.39 -18.94
CA GLN A 910 17.34 -7.09 -18.10
C GLN A 910 16.46 -6.08 -17.37
N ILE A 911 15.23 -6.51 -17.07
CA ILE A 911 14.27 -5.79 -16.22
C ILE A 911 14.00 -6.70 -15.02
N LEU A 912 14.35 -6.23 -13.82
CA LEU A 912 14.17 -6.95 -12.57
C LEU A 912 12.89 -6.44 -11.89
N ASN A 913 11.90 -7.31 -11.71
CA ASN A 913 10.70 -7.01 -10.92
C ASN A 913 10.93 -7.44 -9.47
N THR A 914 10.61 -6.58 -8.51
CA THR A 914 10.51 -6.97 -7.10
C THR A 914 9.13 -7.57 -6.82
N GLU A 915 9.03 -8.47 -5.84
CA GLU A 915 7.77 -9.16 -5.48
C GLU A 915 6.67 -8.17 -5.05
N ASP A 916 7.04 -6.99 -4.54
CA ASP A 916 6.14 -5.92 -4.08
C ASP A 916 5.82 -4.84 -5.13
N GLY A 917 6.31 -5.00 -6.38
CA GLY A 917 6.02 -4.09 -7.49
C GLY A 917 6.78 -2.76 -7.50
N LEU A 918 7.76 -2.58 -6.60
CA LEU A 918 8.58 -1.38 -6.47
C LEU A 918 9.97 -1.65 -5.86
N PRO A 919 11.06 -1.02 -6.37
CA PRO A 919 11.22 -0.51 -7.72
C PRO A 919 11.58 -1.63 -8.72
N ILE A 920 10.99 -1.53 -9.92
CA ILE A 920 11.47 -2.25 -11.10
C ILE A 920 12.78 -1.59 -11.52
N VAL A 921 13.87 -2.36 -11.61
CA VAL A 921 15.19 -1.86 -11.98
C VAL A 921 15.60 -2.43 -13.34
N ALA A 922 16.00 -1.56 -14.27
CA ALA A 922 16.68 -2.00 -15.48
C ALA A 922 18.18 -2.18 -15.21
N SER A 923 18.79 -3.22 -15.78
CA SER A 923 20.24 -3.43 -15.73
C SER A 923 20.82 -3.51 -17.15
N GLY A 924 22.06 -3.04 -17.29
CA GLY A 924 22.79 -2.93 -18.55
C GLY A 924 24.01 -2.03 -18.40
N ASP A 925 24.91 -2.06 -19.39
CA ASP A 925 26.14 -1.25 -19.35
C ASP A 925 25.88 0.24 -19.59
N ASP A 926 24.86 0.57 -20.39
CA ASP A 926 24.41 1.93 -20.75
C ASP A 926 22.87 1.94 -20.72
N VAL A 927 22.30 1.80 -19.52
CA VAL A 927 20.85 1.74 -19.30
C VAL A 927 20.40 2.91 -18.46
N GLU A 928 19.28 3.49 -18.86
CA GLU A 928 18.62 4.58 -18.16
C GLU A 928 17.18 4.14 -17.90
N SER A 929 16.71 4.28 -16.66
CA SER A 929 15.37 3.89 -16.28
C SER A 929 14.74 4.83 -15.27
N TYR A 930 13.43 4.94 -15.39
CA TYR A 930 12.56 5.82 -14.64
C TYR A 930 11.44 4.98 -14.08
N TYR A 931 11.15 5.19 -12.81
CA TYR A 931 10.01 4.59 -12.17
C TYR A 931 9.21 5.68 -11.45
N ILE A 932 7.94 5.83 -11.81
CA ILE A 932 7.00 6.70 -11.12
C ILE A 932 6.03 5.81 -10.36
N ALA A 933 6.00 5.97 -9.05
CA ALA A 933 4.99 5.44 -8.18
C ALA A 933 4.07 6.56 -7.72
N TYR A 934 2.77 6.29 -7.74
CA TYR A 934 1.80 7.11 -7.05
C TYR A 934 0.76 6.20 -6.43
N LYS A 935 0.67 6.21 -5.10
CA LYS A 935 -0.30 5.45 -4.33
C LYS A 935 -1.19 6.41 -3.57
N THR A 936 -2.49 6.18 -3.61
CA THR A 936 -3.45 6.78 -2.70
C THR A 936 -4.11 5.69 -1.89
N ASP A 937 -4.32 5.93 -0.59
CA ASP A 937 -5.09 5.04 0.27
C ASP A 937 -6.49 5.59 0.57
N GLN A 938 -7.16 4.94 1.52
CA GLN A 938 -8.56 5.22 1.83
C GLN A 938 -8.75 6.43 2.73
N ASP A 939 -7.75 6.73 3.55
CA ASP A 939 -7.75 7.89 4.43
C ASP A 939 -7.43 9.16 3.63
N GLY A 940 -7.05 8.98 2.37
CA GLY A 940 -6.69 10.02 1.45
C GLY A 940 -5.20 10.24 1.41
N ASN A 941 -4.38 9.46 2.14
CA ASN A 941 -2.93 9.61 2.07
C ASN A 941 -2.46 9.35 0.63
N GLU A 942 -1.58 10.21 0.14
CA GLU A 942 -0.97 10.13 -1.18
C GLU A 942 0.55 9.99 -1.03
N ILE A 943 1.08 8.89 -1.53
CA ILE A 943 2.51 8.62 -1.59
C ILE A 943 2.93 8.74 -3.05
N GLY A 944 3.85 9.66 -3.33
CA GLY A 944 4.46 9.85 -4.64
C GLY A 944 5.94 9.46 -4.58
N ASN A 945 6.45 8.81 -5.61
CA ASN A 945 7.86 8.50 -5.71
C ASN A 945 8.30 8.52 -7.18
N LEU A 946 9.37 9.25 -7.49
CA LEU A 946 10.06 9.23 -8.76
C LEU A 946 11.47 8.70 -8.53
N ILE A 947 11.78 7.54 -9.10
CA ILE A 947 13.09 6.92 -9.03
C ILE A 947 13.73 6.97 -10.41
N ILE A 948 14.97 7.40 -10.47
CA ILE A 948 15.79 7.46 -11.67
C ILE A 948 17.03 6.61 -11.42
N ASN A 949 17.27 5.65 -12.30
CA ASN A 949 18.48 4.84 -12.29
C ASN A 949 19.18 4.96 -13.64
N TRP A 950 20.45 5.37 -13.62
CA TRP A 950 21.26 5.56 -14.80
C TRP A 950 22.63 4.90 -14.59
N TYR A 951 22.88 3.82 -15.30
CA TYR A 951 24.18 3.17 -15.30
C TYR A 951 25.08 3.84 -16.34
N GLY A 952 26.23 4.34 -15.88
CA GLY A 952 27.18 5.03 -16.75
C GLY A 952 27.01 6.53 -16.84
N ALA A 953 26.40 7.17 -15.85
CA ALA A 953 26.37 8.63 -15.76
C ALA A 953 27.69 9.19 -15.22
N GLN A 954 28.02 10.43 -15.60
CA GLN A 954 29.14 11.20 -15.07
C GLN A 954 28.79 12.70 -14.94
N LEU A 955 29.48 13.39 -14.03
CA LEU A 955 29.38 14.83 -13.86
C LEU A 955 30.41 15.54 -14.77
N VAL A 956 29.97 16.60 -15.45
CA VAL A 956 30.83 17.46 -16.27
C VAL A 956 30.63 18.93 -15.91
N ASP A 957 31.73 19.66 -15.90
CA ASP A 957 31.76 21.10 -15.61
C ASP A 957 31.02 21.89 -16.71
N GLY A 958 29.99 22.62 -16.29
CA GLY A 958 29.18 23.49 -17.13
C GLY A 958 29.80 24.86 -17.43
N GLY A 959 30.91 25.21 -16.78
CA GLY A 959 31.65 26.46 -17.00
C GLY A 959 31.06 27.70 -16.32
N ASP A 960 29.86 27.63 -15.77
CA ASP A 960 29.20 28.68 -14.96
C ASP A 960 29.21 28.38 -13.45
N GLY A 961 29.87 27.29 -13.05
CA GLY A 961 29.85 26.77 -11.68
C GLY A 961 28.76 25.74 -11.41
N SER A 962 27.91 25.42 -12.40
CA SER A 962 26.99 24.28 -12.36
C SER A 962 27.64 23.02 -12.95
N GLN A 963 27.24 21.85 -12.47
CA GLN A 963 27.60 20.57 -13.05
C GLN A 963 26.41 19.99 -13.83
N TYR A 964 26.70 19.38 -14.97
CA TYR A 964 25.73 18.68 -15.81
C TYR A 964 25.94 17.16 -15.75
N LEU A 965 24.84 16.42 -15.84
CA LEU A 965 24.87 14.98 -16.04
C LEU A 965 25.00 14.68 -17.53
N GLN A 966 25.87 13.72 -17.86
CA GLN A 966 25.97 13.15 -19.21
C GLN A 966 26.37 11.68 -19.16
N ASP A 967 26.18 10.99 -20.29
CA ASP A 967 26.72 9.63 -20.49
C ASP A 967 28.23 9.60 -20.30
N TYR A 968 28.72 8.45 -19.86
CA TYR A 968 30.13 8.16 -19.69
C TYR A 968 30.87 8.33 -21.03
N ASP A 969 31.82 9.26 -21.04
CA ASP A 969 32.69 9.53 -22.17
C ASP A 969 34.08 9.05 -21.78
N PRO A 970 34.63 8.01 -22.44
CA PRO A 970 35.96 7.49 -22.12
C PRO A 970 37.09 8.50 -22.37
N SER A 971 36.81 9.63 -23.03
CA SER A 971 37.74 10.76 -23.16
C SER A 971 37.78 11.67 -21.93
N ASN A 972 36.80 11.56 -21.02
CA ASN A 972 36.75 12.24 -19.73
C ASN A 972 37.43 11.37 -18.64
N PRO A 973 38.34 11.93 -17.81
CA PRO A 973 38.97 11.20 -16.71
C PRO A 973 38.05 10.89 -15.51
N ALA A 974 36.80 11.37 -15.48
CA ALA A 974 35.85 11.09 -14.41
C ALA A 974 35.47 9.59 -14.34
N PRO A 975 35.29 9.00 -13.15
CA PRO A 975 34.92 7.60 -13.01
C PRO A 975 33.48 7.32 -13.49
N LYS A 976 33.26 6.12 -14.02
CA LYS A 976 31.92 5.59 -14.29
C LYS A 976 31.23 5.34 -12.96
N GLU A 977 30.07 5.95 -12.73
CA GLU A 977 29.28 5.80 -11.50
C GLU A 977 27.92 5.16 -11.80
N ASP A 978 27.46 4.30 -10.89
CA ASP A 978 26.10 3.73 -10.93
C ASP A 978 25.12 4.69 -10.25
N PHE A 979 24.39 5.48 -11.03
CA PHE A 979 23.59 6.57 -10.49
C PHE A 979 22.19 6.07 -10.09
N LEU A 980 21.81 6.27 -8.82
CA LEU A 980 20.45 6.02 -8.33
C LEU A 980 19.96 7.24 -7.56
N PHE A 981 18.92 7.88 -8.06
CA PHE A 981 18.30 9.06 -7.47
C PHE A 981 16.82 8.84 -7.28
N ASN A 982 16.26 9.39 -6.21
CA ASN A 982 14.85 9.27 -5.91
C ASN A 982 14.31 10.59 -5.33
N ILE A 983 13.15 11.01 -5.83
CA ILE A 983 12.32 12.07 -5.29
C ILE A 983 11.07 11.44 -4.71
N GLY A 984 10.91 11.46 -3.39
CA GLY A 984 9.74 10.90 -2.72
C GLY A 984 8.92 11.97 -2.02
N SER A 985 7.60 11.87 -2.10
CA SER A 985 6.65 12.65 -1.31
C SER A 985 5.71 11.71 -0.57
N ASP A 986 5.37 12.07 0.65
CA ASP A 986 4.34 11.40 1.44
C ASP A 986 3.37 12.51 1.89
N VAL A 987 2.08 12.39 1.63
CA VAL A 987 1.04 13.41 1.90
C VAL A 987 -0.14 12.75 2.64
N SER A 988 -0.55 13.26 3.82
CA SER A 988 -1.71 12.74 4.55
C SER A 988 -2.85 13.70 4.39
N TYR A 989 -4.04 13.18 4.14
CA TYR A 989 -5.25 13.96 4.11
C TYR A 989 -6.11 13.50 5.30
N GLY A 990 -6.49 14.42 6.19
CA GLY A 990 -7.48 14.13 7.21
C GLY A 990 -8.89 14.11 6.63
N ALA A 991 -9.82 13.41 7.29
CA ALA A 991 -11.24 13.39 6.90
C ALA A 991 -11.86 14.80 6.86
N LYS A 992 -12.80 15.01 5.94
CA LYS A 992 -13.53 16.28 5.76
C LYS A 992 -14.24 16.71 7.04
N ASP A 993 -13.89 17.88 7.57
CA ASP A 993 -14.85 18.68 8.32
C ASP A 993 -15.38 19.85 7.45
N SER A 994 -16.69 20.00 7.43
CA SER A 994 -17.48 20.65 6.37
C SER A 994 -17.43 22.19 6.36
N THR A 995 -16.53 22.80 7.13
CA THR A 995 -16.53 24.25 7.38
C THR A 995 -15.23 24.99 7.06
N ALA A 996 -14.12 24.32 6.78
CA ALA A 996 -12.86 24.95 6.41
C ALA A 996 -12.54 24.74 4.93
N GLY A 997 -12.69 25.80 4.11
CA GLY A 997 -12.20 25.79 2.74
C GLY A 997 -10.69 25.49 2.73
N TYR A 998 -10.32 24.42 2.04
CA TYR A 998 -9.00 23.79 1.97
C TYR A 998 -7.78 24.71 2.22
N THR A 999 -6.92 24.31 3.16
CA THR A 999 -5.49 24.67 3.18
C THR A 999 -4.70 23.37 3.15
N ARG A 1000 -4.01 23.10 2.05
CA ARG A 1000 -3.27 21.85 1.75
C ARG A 1000 -1.80 22.05 2.08
N CYS A 1001 -1.10 21.03 2.62
CA CYS A 1001 0.35 20.75 2.47
C CYS A 1001 0.80 19.44 3.17
N GLY A 1002 1.95 18.88 2.74
CA GLY A 1002 2.44 17.48 2.93
C GLY A 1002 2.44 16.81 4.33
N LEU A 1003 2.57 15.46 4.36
CA LEU A 1003 2.48 14.56 5.54
C LEU A 1003 3.62 14.85 6.53
N ILE A 1004 3.34 15.54 7.65
CA ILE A 1004 2.95 14.99 8.98
C ILE A 1004 2.79 16.20 9.93
N ASN A 1005 1.57 16.76 10.00
CA ASN A 1005 0.93 17.23 11.23
C ASN A 1005 -0.47 17.78 10.88
N PRO A 1006 -1.57 17.07 11.19
CA PRO A 1006 -2.93 17.53 10.86
C PRO A 1006 -3.47 18.74 11.63
N ASP A 1007 -2.73 19.34 12.59
CA ASP A 1007 -3.31 20.39 13.46
C ASP A 1007 -2.44 21.63 13.68
N LEU A 1008 -1.58 22.02 12.73
CA LEU A 1008 -0.98 23.36 12.76
C LEU A 1008 -1.71 24.27 11.77
N ASP A 1009 -2.87 24.81 12.14
CA ASP A 1009 -3.48 25.83 11.30
C ASP A 1009 -2.98 27.25 11.67
N SER A 1010 -2.47 27.92 10.63
CA SER A 1010 -2.60 29.37 10.37
C SER A 1010 -1.42 30.35 10.37
N GLU A 1011 -0.13 30.00 10.57
CA GLU A 1011 0.97 30.95 10.24
C GLU A 1011 2.29 30.36 9.68
N ARG A 1012 2.39 29.05 9.39
CA ARG A 1012 3.54 28.49 8.65
C ARG A 1012 3.09 27.55 7.53
N GLU A 1013 3.16 28.07 6.31
CA GLU A 1013 2.94 27.35 5.06
C GLU A 1013 4.07 26.29 4.87
N CYS A 1014 3.70 25.01 5.02
CA CYS A 1014 4.26 23.88 4.26
C CYS A 1014 5.78 23.57 4.35
N GLU A 1015 6.23 22.91 5.42
CA GLU A 1015 7.66 22.66 5.67
C GLU A 1015 8.34 21.54 4.83
N GLY A 1016 7.74 21.07 3.73
CA GLY A 1016 8.43 20.28 2.67
C GLY A 1016 7.50 19.38 1.85
N VAL A 1017 7.54 19.52 0.52
CA VAL A 1017 6.66 18.84 -0.45
C VAL A 1017 7.29 17.55 -0.99
N ALA A 1018 8.62 17.46 -1.05
CA ALA A 1018 9.33 16.23 -1.46
C ALA A 1018 10.73 16.11 -0.83
N TYR A 1019 11.20 14.87 -0.67
CA TYR A 1019 12.53 14.50 -0.23
C TYR A 1019 13.39 14.11 -1.43
N LEU A 1020 14.62 14.59 -1.46
CA LEU A 1020 15.60 14.31 -2.49
C LEU A 1020 16.61 13.31 -1.93
N THR A 1021 16.81 12.20 -2.65
CA THR A 1021 17.63 11.11 -2.18
C THR A 1021 18.54 10.59 -3.29
N PHE A 1022 19.77 10.23 -2.93
CA PHE A 1022 20.75 9.64 -3.82
C PHE A 1022 21.34 8.39 -3.18
N ARG A 1023 21.21 7.23 -3.82
CA ARG A 1023 21.64 5.92 -3.31
C ARG A 1023 21.18 5.65 -1.86
N GLY A 1024 19.96 6.10 -1.50
CA GLY A 1024 19.38 5.96 -0.15
C GLY A 1024 19.85 7.01 0.87
N PHE A 1025 20.70 7.96 0.47
CA PHE A 1025 21.04 9.12 1.30
C PHE A 1025 20.07 10.27 1.01
N VAL A 1026 19.38 10.79 2.02
CA VAL A 1026 18.67 12.08 1.88
C VAL A 1026 19.72 13.17 1.66
N THR A 1027 19.59 13.92 0.56
CA THR A 1027 20.49 15.00 0.15
C THR A 1027 19.84 16.38 0.23
N GLY A 1028 18.50 16.46 0.25
CA GLY A 1028 17.77 17.70 0.38
C GLY A 1028 16.26 17.53 0.44
N THR A 1029 15.54 18.65 0.45
CA THR A 1029 14.07 18.69 0.35
C THR A 1029 13.62 19.79 -0.60
N VAL A 1030 12.43 19.63 -1.18
CA VAL A 1030 11.77 20.64 -2.02
C VAL A 1030 10.61 21.24 -1.24
N ARG A 1031 10.51 22.56 -1.22
CA ARG A 1031 9.48 23.29 -0.46
C ARG A 1031 8.89 24.43 -1.29
N GLU A 1032 7.64 24.75 -1.04
CA GLU A 1032 7.05 25.99 -1.53
C GLU A 1032 7.38 27.11 -0.54
N GLU A 1033 8.15 28.12 -0.96
CA GLU A 1033 8.55 29.23 -0.06
C GLU A 1033 7.76 30.51 -0.32
N ARG A 1034 7.08 30.57 -1.47
CA ARG A 1034 6.12 31.59 -1.88
C ARG A 1034 5.13 30.93 -2.82
N ASP A 1035 3.93 31.47 -2.93
CA ASP A 1035 2.90 31.02 -3.87
C ASP A 1035 3.48 30.80 -5.29
N GLY A 1036 3.52 29.54 -5.72
CA GLY A 1036 4.05 29.09 -7.01
C GLY A 1036 5.58 28.97 -7.13
N VAL A 1037 6.34 29.31 -6.08
CA VAL A 1037 7.81 29.28 -6.08
C VAL A 1037 8.33 28.12 -5.23
N TYR A 1038 8.83 27.10 -5.92
CA TYR A 1038 9.42 25.91 -5.31
C TYR A 1038 10.94 26.02 -5.21
N VAL A 1039 11.49 25.75 -4.03
CA VAL A 1039 12.92 25.80 -3.70
C VAL A 1039 13.39 24.44 -3.22
N ALA A 1040 14.43 23.89 -3.86
CA ALA A 1040 15.21 22.78 -3.33
C ALA A 1040 16.22 23.33 -2.32
N ARG A 1041 16.20 22.82 -1.08
CA ARG A 1041 17.22 23.05 -0.05
C ARG A 1041 18.02 21.79 0.17
N TYR A 1042 19.33 21.90 0.00
CA TYR A 1042 20.27 20.82 0.23
C TYR A 1042 20.81 20.86 1.65
N ILE A 1043 21.25 19.71 2.14
CA ILE A 1043 21.69 19.58 3.53
C ILE A 1043 23.07 20.24 3.77
N ASP A 1044 23.85 20.49 2.71
CA ASP A 1044 25.05 21.35 2.80
C ASP A 1044 24.71 22.84 3.01
N GLY A 1045 23.43 23.20 3.04
CA GLY A 1045 22.94 24.58 3.21
C GLY A 1045 22.80 25.35 1.89
N SER A 1046 23.21 24.77 0.77
CA SER A 1046 22.95 25.34 -0.55
C SER A 1046 21.47 25.18 -0.95
N TRP A 1047 21.02 25.94 -1.94
CA TRP A 1047 19.64 25.89 -2.42
C TRP A 1047 19.56 26.26 -3.91
N GLN A 1048 18.47 25.85 -4.55
CA GLN A 1048 18.14 26.26 -5.93
C GLN A 1048 16.63 26.38 -6.14
N VAL A 1049 16.22 27.27 -7.05
CA VAL A 1049 14.80 27.46 -7.43
C VAL A 1049 14.46 26.50 -8.55
N ILE A 1050 13.35 25.77 -8.39
CA ILE A 1050 12.88 24.73 -9.32
C ILE A 1050 11.82 25.31 -10.29
N GLY A 1051 10.95 26.21 -9.83
CA GLY A 1051 9.90 26.79 -10.66
C GLY A 1051 9.35 28.11 -10.11
N ASN A 1052 8.80 28.93 -11.00
CA ASN A 1052 8.07 30.18 -10.76
C ASN A 1052 6.71 30.12 -11.47
#